data_AF-A0AAV0VGW4-F1
#
_entry.id   AF-A0AAV0VGW4-F1
#
_cell.length_a   1.000
_cell.length_b   1.000
_cell.length_c   1.000
_cell.angle_alpha   90.00
_cell.angle_beta   90.00
_cell.angle_gamma   90.00
#
_symmetry.space_group_name_H-M   'P 1'
#
loop_
_entity.id
_entity.type
_entity.pdbx_description
1 polymer ?
#
loop_
_entity_poly.entity_id
_entity_poly.type
_entity_poly.pdbx_seq_one_letter_code
_entity_poly.pdbx_strand_id
1 'polypeptide(L)'
;MGVLEEAKERLAGIQCKIQRVYDAGEAVGKVPNNKMAHTKFKIMYATLENLCSDFEAQLTVIIRSQCKGGVVGELVDTEKLRTEFEDKYVGSKIFADEYLPEATAEASLNKTFMEQKPTATTSAYFPVEKLSIPIFNGNPIEYTSFERHTIIKELNRCFRCFSAHRVVDCKNPKTCKDCGGKHHTMLHLSNTEKTVIAEPVTFAATATNSVRTSVLLATAIVVVQTTHGYSVNVRALLDSASQSSFVTERCVHLLGLQRENRDIVVQALAGTQVPVVKGSTTINVRPVGLENPQFNVNALILPRITGPIPSERVFTEPWPHTVGLNLADPDYEKPLPVDILLGADVFPQLILGDKRVGNTGQPTALSTVFGWVLMGRTLCATKNKIVTMCSTLESVNQTLKRFFEVEEVPNVEKSCPADLECERIYQSTTTRQPDGRYVVHLPFLKTPPQLGQSKDQALNRLYHLENRFAKNRVLREEYNKEMRDYLDTTHMTKLNQTLTNEHNTYYIPHHVVIRPESTTTKMRIVFDASAKTSSGMSLNDNLYCGKKLQQDLPGIILRFRLHPIVFTADIKKMFRQIVVTEKHRPYQRLLYRFNPEEPVQEYEMNRVTFGQKFSPFIAIRTLHKLVDDEASNDETLKAIVHRDLYVDDIVTGTSTLNEALELTQNLITLFKKGKFELRKWSSNSEQLLTHIPLEHRQVLPITFEERDSGCTKVLGLKWDPKVDSLSYQYQPCPVKFSKRVILSEIARIYDPLGLLTPVTMDLKRLMKYLWLVGVNWDETIPEEAMTSWTQYHRELPVLATLQIPRMVTHPNATYELHGFSDASEVAYAAAVYLRIDTGTEVRCHLLMGKSKIAPAKKISVPRLELCGAWLLARLLAFAKDNLSAINIEKVTAWSDSMVTLHWIKSSTSRLKTFVANRVSKIQEQTHVEYWRHVPTNDNPTDCASRGLRPDLLANHDIWWCGPPFLRQPEREWPVESTLSPISCSEEENEEKPITLLSQGKEEDCRLLYQSDNLPKVLRLTVYWLRFRDRLRKKPFLPSTSPPTTDETDRALRSLVRWTQDVYFSDEKKDLSMGKPARRHLRKLTPFLDDDHLLRKEYILSLHERSKWTRPNRNLQVGDLVLVNEPSAPLTWPTARVVEVHPGADGIVQMAKVKLSTGKIYTRPSVKLCPLPLSD
;
A
#
# COMPACT_ATOMS: atom_id res chain seq x y z
N MET A 1 43.53 6.96 -12.76
CA MET A 1 42.45 6.41 -13.61
C MET A 1 41.45 7.51 -13.88
N GLY A 2 40.88 7.61 -15.08
CA GLY A 2 39.83 8.61 -15.34
C GLY A 2 38.60 8.33 -14.47
N VAL A 3 37.86 9.38 -14.09
CA VAL A 3 36.67 9.32 -13.20
C VAL A 3 35.66 8.26 -13.67
N LEU A 4 35.56 8.02 -14.98
CA LEU A 4 34.70 6.98 -15.56
C LEU A 4 35.20 5.55 -15.29
N GLU A 5 36.49 5.29 -15.46
CA GLU A 5 37.05 3.94 -15.25
C GLU A 5 37.04 3.56 -13.77
N GLU A 6 37.28 4.52 -12.89
CA GLU A 6 37.14 4.31 -11.44
C GLU A 6 35.67 4.03 -11.05
N ALA A 7 34.70 4.71 -11.65
CA ALA A 7 33.29 4.45 -11.42
C ALA A 7 32.85 3.07 -11.94
N LYS A 8 33.35 2.63 -13.11
CA LYS A 8 33.10 1.29 -13.66
C LYS A 8 33.64 0.19 -12.74
N GLU A 9 34.88 0.33 -12.27
CA GLU A 9 35.51 -0.64 -11.37
C GLU A 9 34.78 -0.73 -10.02
N ARG A 10 34.37 0.42 -9.47
CA ARG A 10 33.55 0.47 -8.25
C ARG A 10 32.19 -0.18 -8.46
N LEU A 11 31.52 0.05 -9.60
CA LEU A 11 30.22 -0.53 -9.91
C LEU A 11 30.30 -2.05 -10.10
N ALA A 12 31.35 -2.56 -10.74
CA ALA A 12 31.61 -4.00 -10.81
C ALA A 12 31.85 -4.61 -9.42
N GLY A 13 32.57 -3.90 -8.55
CA GLY A 13 32.75 -4.29 -7.15
C GLY A 13 31.43 -4.35 -6.36
N ILE A 14 30.52 -3.39 -6.59
CA ILE A 14 29.19 -3.36 -5.97
C ILE A 14 28.32 -4.51 -6.49
N GLN A 15 28.35 -4.80 -7.80
CA GLN A 15 27.63 -5.92 -8.40
C GLN A 15 28.12 -7.28 -7.86
N CYS A 16 29.40 -7.43 -7.59
CA CYS A 16 29.94 -8.63 -6.94
C CYS A 16 29.48 -8.73 -5.47
N LYS A 17 29.42 -7.60 -4.75
CA LYS A 17 28.94 -7.58 -3.36
C LYS A 17 27.45 -7.93 -3.26
N ILE A 18 26.59 -7.37 -4.10
CA ILE A 18 25.15 -7.69 -4.11
C ILE A 18 24.90 -9.15 -4.51
N GLN A 19 25.67 -9.69 -5.47
CA GLN A 19 25.61 -11.11 -5.81
C GLN A 19 25.96 -11.99 -4.60
N ARG A 20 27.01 -11.65 -3.84
CA ARG A 20 27.38 -12.41 -2.65
C ARG A 20 26.32 -12.34 -1.55
N VAL A 21 25.60 -11.22 -1.42
CA VAL A 21 24.46 -11.10 -0.48
C VAL A 21 23.32 -12.02 -0.94
N TYR A 22 23.00 -11.99 -2.24
CA TYR A 22 21.98 -12.85 -2.83
C TYR A 22 22.33 -14.34 -2.70
N ASP A 23 23.57 -14.74 -3.02
CA ASP A 23 24.05 -16.12 -2.89
C ASP A 23 24.04 -16.60 -1.43
N ALA A 24 24.33 -15.70 -0.48
CA ALA A 24 24.22 -16.02 0.93
C ALA A 24 22.75 -16.25 1.35
N GLY A 25 21.81 -15.49 0.79
CA GLY A 25 20.36 -15.73 0.97
C GLY A 25 19.90 -17.04 0.33
N GLU A 26 20.37 -17.33 -0.89
CA GLU A 26 20.07 -18.57 -1.61
C GLU A 26 20.65 -19.80 -0.87
N ALA A 27 21.85 -19.68 -0.30
CA ALA A 27 22.48 -20.73 0.50
C ALA A 27 21.70 -21.00 1.80
N VAL A 28 21.12 -19.97 2.41
CA VAL A 28 20.20 -20.12 3.54
C VAL A 28 18.93 -20.85 3.09
N GLY A 29 18.35 -20.50 1.95
CA GLY A 29 17.19 -21.21 1.40
C GLY A 29 17.46 -22.68 1.04
N LYS A 30 18.68 -23.01 0.61
CA LYS A 30 19.10 -24.40 0.32
C LYS A 30 19.32 -25.23 1.59
N VAL A 31 19.78 -24.61 2.69
CA VAL A 31 20.07 -25.32 3.97
C VAL A 31 19.55 -24.52 5.18
N PRO A 32 18.23 -24.52 5.44
CA PRO A 32 17.58 -23.63 6.42
C PRO A 32 17.98 -23.84 7.88
N ASN A 33 18.62 -24.96 8.21
CA ASN A 33 19.03 -25.28 9.59
C ASN A 33 20.50 -24.91 9.89
N ASN A 34 21.22 -24.29 8.94
CA ASN A 34 22.64 -23.95 9.10
C ASN A 34 22.83 -22.58 9.77
N LYS A 35 23.07 -22.57 11.10
CA LYS A 35 23.28 -21.35 11.90
C LYS A 35 24.41 -20.45 11.37
N MET A 36 25.45 -21.03 10.77
CA MET A 36 26.58 -20.26 10.21
C MET A 36 26.15 -19.53 8.92
N ALA A 37 25.32 -20.17 8.09
CA ALA A 37 24.78 -19.55 6.88
C ALA A 37 23.83 -18.38 7.23
N HIS A 38 22.93 -18.57 8.21
CA HIS A 38 22.05 -17.50 8.71
C HIS A 38 22.84 -16.31 9.27
N THR A 39 23.88 -16.57 10.07
CA THR A 39 24.72 -15.50 10.66
C THR A 39 25.45 -14.73 9.56
N LYS A 40 26.02 -15.44 8.58
CA LYS A 40 26.72 -14.84 7.44
C LYS A 40 25.76 -13.99 6.59
N PHE A 41 24.57 -14.51 6.28
CA PHE A 41 23.56 -13.76 5.54
C PHE A 41 23.07 -12.53 6.31
N LYS A 42 22.83 -12.64 7.64
CA LYS A 42 22.43 -11.50 8.50
C LYS A 42 23.43 -10.35 8.43
N ILE A 43 24.73 -10.65 8.55
CA ILE A 43 25.81 -9.65 8.52
C ILE A 43 25.88 -8.99 7.13
N MET A 44 25.75 -9.78 6.06
CA MET A 44 25.83 -9.28 4.70
C MET A 44 24.60 -8.46 4.30
N TYR A 45 23.40 -8.87 4.72
CA TYR A 45 22.14 -8.17 4.49
C TYR A 45 22.12 -6.78 5.14
N ALA A 46 22.77 -6.59 6.29
CA ALA A 46 22.88 -5.27 6.94
C ALA A 46 23.56 -4.21 6.05
N THR A 47 24.31 -4.62 5.02
CA THR A 47 24.97 -3.71 4.07
C THR A 47 24.13 -3.38 2.82
N LEU A 48 22.94 -3.98 2.68
CA LEU A 48 22.15 -3.96 1.44
C LEU A 48 21.68 -2.55 1.03
N GLU A 49 21.21 -1.74 1.98
CA GLU A 49 20.74 -0.37 1.68
C GLU A 49 21.90 0.55 1.27
N ASN A 50 23.07 0.40 1.91
CA ASN A 50 24.26 1.16 1.55
C ASN A 50 24.75 0.79 0.13
N LEU A 51 24.69 -0.50 -0.23
CA LEU A 51 25.04 -0.95 -1.59
C LEU A 51 24.11 -0.37 -2.65
N CYS A 52 22.81 -0.18 -2.36
CA CYS A 52 21.87 0.45 -3.28
C CYS A 52 22.18 1.95 -3.48
N SER A 53 22.45 2.66 -2.39
CA SER A 53 22.86 4.07 -2.45
C SER A 53 24.17 4.26 -3.21
N ASP A 54 25.16 3.41 -2.95
CA ASP A 54 26.45 3.44 -3.64
C ASP A 54 26.31 3.08 -5.14
N PHE A 55 25.45 2.12 -5.48
CA PHE A 55 25.16 1.72 -6.85
C PHE A 55 24.58 2.90 -7.66
N GLU A 56 23.54 3.56 -7.13
CA GLU A 56 22.91 4.71 -7.80
C GLU A 56 23.86 5.89 -7.94
N ALA A 57 24.73 6.12 -6.96
CA ALA A 57 25.76 7.15 -7.03
C ALA A 57 26.79 6.87 -8.15
N GLN A 58 27.29 5.64 -8.26
CA GLN A 58 28.25 5.28 -9.32
C GLN A 58 27.61 5.22 -10.71
N LEU A 59 26.38 4.69 -10.81
CA LEU A 59 25.63 4.65 -12.07
C LEU A 59 25.37 6.08 -12.59
N THR A 60 25.06 7.01 -11.69
CA THR A 60 24.90 8.44 -12.02
C THR A 60 26.20 9.05 -12.56
N VAL A 61 27.37 8.68 -12.02
CA VAL A 61 28.67 9.14 -12.52
C VAL A 61 28.94 8.60 -13.93
N ILE A 62 28.64 7.33 -14.21
CA ILE A 62 28.79 6.71 -15.54
C ILE A 62 27.86 7.37 -16.56
N ILE A 63 26.57 7.54 -16.22
CA ILE A 63 25.58 8.20 -17.09
C ILE A 63 26.04 9.63 -17.42
N ARG A 64 26.44 10.41 -16.41
CA ARG A 64 26.94 11.78 -16.60
C ARG A 64 28.20 11.84 -17.45
N SER A 65 29.10 10.87 -17.32
CA SER A 65 30.33 10.83 -18.11
C SER A 65 30.10 10.38 -19.56
N GLN A 66 29.13 9.49 -19.81
CA GLN A 66 28.73 9.09 -21.18
C GLN A 66 27.98 10.20 -21.90
N CYS A 67 27.15 10.98 -21.19
CA CYS A 67 26.42 12.11 -21.78
C CYS A 67 27.31 13.33 -22.12
N LYS A 68 28.55 13.41 -21.60
CA LYS A 68 29.45 14.56 -21.82
C LYS A 68 30.20 14.58 -23.17
N GLY A 69 29.90 13.64 -24.08
CA GLY A 69 30.29 13.77 -25.49
C GLY A 69 31.79 13.91 -25.75
N GLY A 70 32.62 13.02 -25.19
CA GLY A 70 34.07 13.03 -25.42
C GLY A 70 34.80 11.74 -25.02
N VAL A 71 34.10 10.64 -24.76
CA VAL A 71 34.72 9.39 -24.30
C VAL A 71 34.91 8.44 -25.47
N VAL A 72 36.17 8.18 -25.84
CA VAL A 72 36.56 7.12 -26.77
C VAL A 72 36.64 5.81 -25.98
N GLY A 73 35.54 5.07 -25.88
CA GLY A 73 35.46 3.78 -25.20
C GLY A 73 34.05 3.16 -25.29
N GLU A 74 33.94 1.84 -25.05
CA GLU A 74 32.66 1.11 -25.12
C GLU A 74 31.59 1.75 -24.19
N LEU A 75 30.42 2.01 -24.78
CA LEU A 75 29.22 2.46 -24.07
C LEU A 75 28.73 1.33 -23.16
N VAL A 76 28.68 1.61 -21.86
CA VAL A 76 28.13 0.74 -20.83
C VAL A 76 26.61 0.86 -20.85
N ASP A 77 25.92 -0.26 -21.01
CA ASP A 77 24.45 -0.37 -20.93
C ASP A 77 23.99 -0.24 -19.48
N THR A 78 23.56 0.96 -19.11
CA THR A 78 23.19 1.31 -17.73
C THR A 78 21.82 0.77 -17.33
N GLU A 79 20.94 0.47 -18.28
CA GLU A 79 19.62 -0.10 -18.02
C GLU A 79 19.75 -1.58 -17.67
N LYS A 80 20.56 -2.32 -18.44
CA LYS A 80 20.89 -3.72 -18.12
C LYS A 80 21.53 -3.88 -16.75
N LEU A 81 22.50 -3.03 -16.40
CA LEU A 81 23.16 -3.08 -15.09
C LEU A 81 22.19 -2.78 -13.94
N ARG A 82 21.24 -1.88 -14.16
CA ARG A 82 20.18 -1.54 -13.17
C ARG A 82 19.26 -2.73 -12.97
N THR A 83 18.77 -3.36 -14.04
CA THR A 83 17.92 -4.56 -13.93
C THR A 83 18.63 -5.70 -13.21
N GLU A 84 19.87 -6.01 -13.57
CA GLU A 84 20.66 -7.07 -12.92
C GLU A 84 20.91 -6.81 -11.41
N PHE A 85 21.04 -5.54 -11.02
CA PHE A 85 21.19 -5.14 -9.62
C PHE A 85 19.85 -5.25 -8.87
N GLU A 86 18.77 -4.74 -9.46
CA GLU A 86 17.42 -4.76 -8.87
C GLU A 86 16.92 -6.18 -8.63
N ASP A 87 17.12 -7.10 -9.56
CA ASP A 87 16.74 -8.52 -9.41
C ASP A 87 17.40 -9.15 -8.17
N LYS A 88 18.70 -8.91 -7.98
CA LYS A 88 19.46 -9.45 -6.84
C LYS A 88 19.13 -8.74 -5.54
N TYR A 89 18.87 -7.44 -5.59
CA TYR A 89 18.48 -6.63 -4.45
C TYR A 89 17.11 -7.05 -3.91
N VAL A 90 16.11 -7.17 -4.80
CA VAL A 90 14.76 -7.64 -4.45
C VAL A 90 14.81 -9.09 -3.96
N GLY A 91 15.55 -9.95 -4.66
CA GLY A 91 15.75 -11.33 -4.24
C GLY A 91 16.38 -11.46 -2.84
N SER A 92 17.37 -10.62 -2.52
CA SER A 92 17.98 -10.58 -1.19
C SER A 92 17.00 -10.13 -0.09
N LYS A 93 16.09 -9.19 -0.38
CA LYS A 93 15.02 -8.79 0.55
C LYS A 93 14.01 -9.90 0.79
N ILE A 94 13.65 -10.64 -0.25
CA ILE A 94 12.76 -11.80 -0.13
C ILE A 94 13.38 -12.86 0.77
N PHE A 95 14.66 -13.22 0.57
CA PHE A 95 15.35 -14.17 1.43
C PHE A 95 15.48 -13.68 2.89
N ALA A 96 15.64 -12.38 3.11
CA ALA A 96 15.69 -11.81 4.46
C ALA A 96 14.34 -11.89 5.18
N ASP A 97 13.24 -11.56 4.49
CA ASP A 97 11.88 -11.70 5.00
C ASP A 97 11.54 -13.17 5.34
N GLU A 98 12.10 -14.11 4.59
CA GLU A 98 11.84 -15.54 4.78
C GLU A 98 12.70 -16.17 5.89
N TYR A 99 13.96 -15.73 6.06
CA TYR A 99 14.95 -16.49 6.84
C TYR A 99 15.70 -15.71 7.95
N LEU A 100 15.56 -14.39 8.10
CA LEU A 100 16.22 -13.63 9.17
C LEU A 100 15.25 -13.25 10.32
N PRO A 101 15.45 -13.74 11.56
CA PRO A 101 14.46 -13.57 12.64
C PRO A 101 14.25 -12.16 13.21
N GLU A 102 14.91 -11.10 12.70
CA GLU A 102 14.86 -9.79 13.37
C GLU A 102 15.34 -8.57 12.54
N ALA A 103 15.49 -8.67 11.21
CA ALA A 103 16.03 -7.56 10.43
C ALA A 103 15.00 -6.44 10.18
N THR A 104 14.97 -5.50 11.14
CA THR A 104 14.69 -4.06 10.97
C THR A 104 13.24 -3.63 10.63
N ALA A 105 12.46 -3.50 11.70
CA ALA A 105 11.62 -2.34 12.02
C ALA A 105 10.89 -1.61 10.87
N GLU A 106 9.57 -1.82 10.83
CA GLU A 106 8.56 -0.75 10.78
C GLU A 106 8.44 0.16 9.54
N ALA A 107 9.31 0.08 8.53
CA ALA A 107 9.18 0.92 7.33
C ALA A 107 8.30 0.31 6.21
N SER A 108 8.09 -1.02 6.19
CA SER A 108 7.38 -1.69 5.07
C SER A 108 5.89 -1.94 5.32
N LEU A 109 5.42 -1.92 6.57
CA LEU A 109 4.00 -2.07 6.92
C LEU A 109 3.19 -0.78 6.74
N ASN A 110 3.84 0.38 6.59
CA ASN A 110 3.18 1.66 6.25
C ASN A 110 2.89 1.82 4.73
N LYS A 111 3.13 0.79 3.91
CA LYS A 111 2.81 0.78 2.47
C LYS A 111 1.59 -0.07 2.09
N THR A 112 0.64 -0.27 3.01
CA THR A 112 -0.66 -0.86 2.66
C THR A 112 -1.66 0.11 2.04
N PHE A 113 -1.25 1.34 1.70
CA PHE A 113 -2.16 2.31 1.08
C PHE A 113 -1.61 3.19 -0.06
N MET A 114 -0.40 2.95 -0.59
CA MET A 114 0.16 3.77 -1.67
C MET A 114 0.69 2.93 -2.84
N GLU A 115 0.06 3.16 -4.00
CA GLU A 115 0.50 2.83 -5.36
C GLU A 115 1.08 1.42 -5.59
N GLN A 116 0.21 0.43 -5.74
CA GLN A 116 0.46 -0.64 -6.69
C GLN A 116 -0.40 -0.36 -7.92
N LYS A 117 0.22 0.15 -9.00
CA LYS A 117 -0.38 0.02 -10.33
C LYS A 117 -0.57 -1.48 -10.59
N PRO A 118 -1.75 -1.95 -11.00
CA PRO A 118 -1.92 -3.33 -11.39
C PRO A 118 -0.99 -3.60 -12.59
N THR A 119 0.01 -4.46 -12.39
CA THR A 119 0.75 -5.07 -13.49
C THR A 119 -0.20 -6.01 -14.21
N ALA A 120 -0.65 -5.59 -15.39
CA ALA A 120 -1.34 -6.46 -16.32
C ALA A 120 -0.35 -7.52 -16.83
N THR A 121 -0.60 -8.81 -16.56
CA THR A 121 -0.34 -9.90 -17.52
C THR A 121 -0.86 -11.23 -16.99
N THR A 122 -1.88 -11.78 -17.65
CA THR A 122 -2.01 -13.23 -17.87
C THR A 122 -2.80 -13.43 -19.15
N SER A 123 -2.11 -13.29 -20.29
CA SER A 123 -2.62 -13.75 -21.57
C SER A 123 -2.33 -15.24 -21.71
N ALA A 124 -3.38 -16.07 -21.69
CA ALA A 124 -3.31 -17.39 -22.30
C ALA A 124 -3.32 -17.20 -23.83
N TYR A 125 -2.36 -17.77 -24.54
CA TYR A 125 -2.33 -17.79 -26.01
C TYR A 125 -2.51 -19.24 -26.49
N PHE A 126 -3.51 -19.45 -27.35
CA PHE A 126 -3.62 -20.60 -28.26
C PHE A 126 -3.08 -20.20 -29.65
N PRO A 127 -2.47 -21.12 -30.42
CA PRO A 127 -1.77 -20.77 -31.66
C PRO A 127 -2.69 -20.61 -32.88
N VAL A 128 -2.16 -19.80 -33.79
CA VAL A 128 -2.73 -19.10 -34.95
C VAL A 128 -2.96 -20.03 -36.15
N GLU A 129 -3.98 -19.76 -36.98
CA GLU A 129 -3.80 -19.75 -38.45
C GLU A 129 -4.92 -19.01 -39.22
N LYS A 130 -4.46 -18.06 -40.05
CA LYS A 130 -5.13 -17.40 -41.19
C LYS A 130 -6.32 -16.48 -40.89
N LEU A 131 -6.05 -15.16 -40.84
CA LEU A 131 -6.63 -14.15 -41.74
C LEU A 131 -6.10 -12.76 -41.39
N SER A 132 -5.78 -12.00 -42.43
CA SER A 132 -5.24 -10.65 -42.40
C SER A 132 -6.34 -9.60 -42.20
N ILE A 133 -6.58 -9.15 -40.96
CA ILE A 133 -7.21 -7.88 -40.53
C ILE A 133 -6.84 -7.67 -39.04
N PRO A 134 -6.58 -6.43 -38.54
CA PRO A 134 -6.41 -6.20 -37.11
C PRO A 134 -7.71 -6.57 -36.37
N ILE A 135 -7.62 -7.50 -35.42
CA ILE A 135 -8.74 -7.89 -34.57
C ILE A 135 -8.99 -6.75 -33.58
N PHE A 136 -10.07 -6.00 -33.79
CA PHE A 136 -10.77 -5.33 -32.70
C PHE A 136 -11.49 -6.41 -31.89
N ASN A 137 -11.53 -6.34 -30.56
CA ASN A 137 -12.23 -7.33 -29.72
C ASN A 137 -13.76 -7.12 -29.82
N GLY A 138 -14.35 -7.29 -31.00
CA GLY A 138 -15.75 -6.99 -31.28
C GLY A 138 -15.97 -6.37 -32.67
N ASN A 139 -17.17 -5.84 -32.93
CA ASN A 139 -17.47 -5.20 -34.21
C ASN A 139 -16.75 -3.83 -34.29
N PRO A 140 -15.98 -3.51 -35.35
CA PRO A 140 -15.23 -2.24 -35.43
C PRO A 140 -16.07 -0.96 -35.41
N ILE A 141 -17.39 -1.07 -35.47
CA ILE A 141 -18.34 0.05 -35.35
C ILE A 141 -18.65 0.37 -33.88
N GLU A 142 -18.48 -0.58 -32.96
CA GLU A 142 -18.71 -0.40 -31.51
C GLU A 142 -17.60 0.41 -30.83
N TYR A 143 -16.42 0.47 -31.45
CA TYR A 143 -15.31 1.30 -30.99
C TYR A 143 -15.42 2.72 -31.55
N THR A 144 -15.21 3.70 -30.68
CA THR A 144 -15.14 5.10 -31.08
C THR A 144 -13.99 5.33 -32.07
N SER A 145 -14.08 6.38 -32.89
CA SER A 145 -12.99 6.72 -33.83
C SER A 145 -11.66 6.97 -33.11
N PHE A 146 -11.71 7.46 -31.87
CA PHE A 146 -10.53 7.68 -31.02
C PHE A 146 -9.90 6.38 -30.52
N GLU A 147 -10.68 5.42 -30.03
CA GLU A 147 -10.17 4.12 -29.60
C GLU A 147 -9.53 3.38 -30.76
N ARG A 148 -10.17 3.39 -31.94
CA ARG A 148 -9.60 2.78 -33.15
C ARG A 148 -8.29 3.42 -33.56
N HIS A 149 -8.18 4.73 -33.40
CA HIS A 149 -6.95 5.47 -33.71
C HIS A 149 -5.81 5.09 -32.74
N THR A 150 -6.11 4.98 -31.45
CA THR A 150 -5.16 4.59 -30.41
C THR A 150 -4.68 3.15 -30.58
N ILE A 151 -5.58 2.21 -30.87
CA ILE A 151 -5.24 0.80 -31.10
C ILE A 151 -4.28 0.65 -32.31
N ILE A 152 -4.58 1.30 -33.43
CA ILE A 152 -3.71 1.23 -34.62
C ILE A 152 -2.33 1.85 -34.36
N LYS A 153 -2.26 2.89 -33.52
CA LYS A 153 -1.02 3.53 -33.09
C LYS A 153 -0.18 2.61 -32.19
N GLU A 154 -0.80 1.97 -31.19
CA GLU A 154 -0.13 1.05 -30.28
C GLU A 154 0.38 -0.21 -30.99
N LEU A 155 -0.36 -0.69 -31.99
CA LEU A 155 0.04 -1.84 -32.82
C LEU A 155 1.08 -1.51 -33.89
N ASN A 156 1.56 -0.27 -33.98
CA ASN A 156 2.53 0.21 -34.97
C ASN A 156 2.15 -0.14 -36.43
N ARG A 157 0.89 0.03 -36.81
CA ARG A 157 0.38 -0.25 -38.17
C ARG A 157 0.12 1.02 -38.97
N CYS A 158 0.11 0.87 -40.29
CA CYS A 158 -0.17 1.97 -41.21
C CYS A 158 -1.60 2.48 -41.03
N PHE A 159 -1.79 3.76 -40.70
CA PHE A 159 -3.12 4.37 -40.54
C PHE A 159 -3.96 4.39 -41.83
N ARG A 160 -3.39 4.09 -43.01
CA ARG A 160 -4.12 4.00 -44.30
C ARG A 160 -4.62 2.60 -44.64
N CYS A 161 -3.79 1.57 -44.45
CA CYS A 161 -4.11 0.21 -44.89
C CYS A 161 -3.94 -0.86 -43.79
N PHE A 162 -3.64 -0.44 -42.57
CA PHE A 162 -3.48 -1.27 -41.37
C PHE A 162 -2.39 -2.36 -41.45
N SER A 163 -1.53 -2.32 -42.47
CA SER A 163 -0.40 -3.24 -42.63
C SER A 163 0.85 -2.76 -41.88
N ALA A 164 1.86 -3.63 -41.71
CA ALA A 164 3.11 -3.29 -41.02
C ALA A 164 4.03 -2.43 -41.92
N HIS A 165 3.79 -1.12 -41.96
CA HIS A 165 4.68 -0.09 -42.49
C HIS A 165 4.22 1.30 -42.01
N ARG A 166 5.05 2.33 -42.18
CA ARG A 166 4.68 3.72 -41.87
C ARG A 166 3.79 4.29 -42.97
N VAL A 167 2.87 5.19 -42.62
CA VAL A 167 1.92 5.82 -43.57
C VAL A 167 2.63 6.51 -44.75
N VAL A 168 3.83 7.04 -44.50
CA VAL A 168 4.65 7.72 -45.51
C VAL A 168 5.08 6.77 -46.63
N ASP A 169 5.32 5.50 -46.30
CA ASP A 169 5.79 4.46 -47.23
C ASP A 169 4.63 3.66 -47.84
N CYS A 170 3.38 4.07 -47.56
CA CYS A 170 2.18 3.35 -47.97
C CYS A 170 1.84 3.62 -49.44
N LYS A 171 1.91 2.57 -50.28
CA LYS A 171 1.56 2.62 -51.71
C LYS A 171 0.04 2.58 -51.99
N ASN A 172 -0.80 2.54 -50.96
CA ASN A 172 -2.25 2.51 -51.14
C ASN A 172 -2.77 3.93 -51.46
N PRO A 173 -3.43 4.15 -52.62
CA PRO A 173 -3.85 5.48 -53.05
C PRO A 173 -5.10 5.99 -52.32
N LYS A 174 -5.80 5.16 -51.54
CA LYS A 174 -7.06 5.55 -50.87
C LYS A 174 -6.82 6.54 -49.72
N THR A 175 -7.52 7.66 -49.77
CA THR A 175 -7.60 8.69 -48.72
C THR A 175 -8.92 8.58 -47.94
N CYS A 176 -8.97 9.21 -46.77
CA CYS A 176 -10.19 9.30 -45.98
C CYS A 176 -11.29 9.97 -46.81
N LYS A 177 -12.46 9.34 -46.89
CA LYS A 177 -13.60 9.88 -47.66
C LYS A 177 -14.20 11.14 -47.03
N ASP A 178 -14.06 11.32 -45.72
CA ASP A 178 -14.73 12.39 -44.98
C ASP A 178 -13.90 13.69 -44.87
N CYS A 179 -12.57 13.59 -44.92
CA CYS A 179 -11.67 14.77 -44.81
C CYS A 179 -10.51 14.79 -45.81
N GLY A 180 -10.41 13.81 -46.72
CA GLY A 180 -9.33 13.71 -47.70
C GLY A 180 -7.94 13.39 -47.12
N GLY A 181 -7.82 13.21 -45.79
CA GLY A 181 -6.57 12.96 -45.09
C GLY A 181 -5.89 11.62 -45.42
N LYS A 182 -4.59 11.52 -45.12
CA LYS A 182 -3.78 10.31 -45.33
C LYS A 182 -4.00 9.25 -44.24
N HIS A 183 -5.24 8.86 -44.00
CA HIS A 183 -5.67 7.80 -43.08
C HIS A 183 -6.95 7.11 -43.59
N HIS A 184 -7.26 5.94 -43.06
CA HIS A 184 -8.45 5.17 -43.40
C HIS A 184 -9.72 5.85 -42.84
N THR A 185 -10.85 5.82 -43.56
CA THR A 185 -12.09 6.52 -43.17
C THR A 185 -12.59 6.13 -41.77
N MET A 186 -12.44 4.86 -41.35
CA MET A 186 -12.83 4.41 -40.00
C MET A 186 -12.04 5.07 -38.85
N LEU A 187 -10.90 5.71 -39.13
CA LEU A 187 -10.11 6.43 -38.13
C LEU A 187 -10.38 7.94 -38.14
N HIS A 188 -11.40 8.38 -38.88
CA HIS A 188 -11.71 9.79 -38.95
C HIS A 188 -12.32 10.28 -37.63
N LEU A 189 -11.63 11.22 -37.00
CA LEU A 189 -12.07 11.90 -35.79
C LEU A 189 -12.90 13.13 -36.18
N SER A 190 -14.20 13.09 -35.93
CA SER A 190 -15.07 14.25 -36.05
C SER A 190 -14.68 15.31 -35.01
N ASN A 191 -14.80 16.59 -35.36
CA ASN A 191 -14.36 17.71 -34.50
C ASN A 191 -15.05 17.79 -33.13
N THR A 192 -16.10 17.00 -32.88
CA THR A 192 -16.83 16.89 -31.61
C THR A 192 -16.17 15.99 -30.56
N GLU A 193 -15.25 15.08 -30.92
CA GLU A 193 -14.68 14.08 -29.99
C GLU A 193 -13.27 14.43 -29.45
N LYS A 194 -12.75 15.64 -29.71
CA LYS A 194 -11.37 16.03 -29.37
C LYS A 194 -11.14 16.53 -27.93
N THR A 195 -12.11 16.44 -27.02
CA THR A 195 -11.97 16.98 -25.66
C THR A 195 -12.48 16.05 -24.57
N VAL A 196 -11.82 14.91 -24.36
CA VAL A 196 -11.76 14.25 -23.04
C VAL A 196 -10.38 13.59 -22.89
N ILE A 197 -9.37 14.38 -22.54
CA ILE A 197 -8.16 13.87 -21.90
C ILE A 197 -8.16 14.51 -20.51
N ALA A 198 -8.31 13.67 -19.49
CA ALA A 198 -8.30 14.09 -18.09
C ALA A 198 -6.93 14.70 -17.74
N GLU A 199 -6.91 16.01 -17.48
CA GLU A 199 -5.77 16.72 -16.90
C GLU A 199 -5.99 16.91 -15.38
N PRO A 200 -4.94 16.91 -14.55
CA PRO A 200 -5.05 17.21 -13.13
C PRO A 200 -5.41 18.69 -12.94
N VAL A 201 -6.64 18.96 -12.47
CA VAL A 201 -7.12 20.31 -12.16
C VAL A 201 -7.01 20.55 -10.65
N THR A 202 -6.18 21.53 -10.28
CA THR A 202 -6.10 22.07 -8.92
C THR A 202 -7.39 22.83 -8.60
N PHE A 203 -8.25 22.30 -7.73
CA PHE A 203 -9.52 22.95 -7.34
C PHE A 203 -9.33 23.85 -6.11
N ALA A 204 -9.87 25.08 -6.18
CA ALA A 204 -9.96 26.04 -5.08
C ALA A 204 -11.32 25.93 -4.33
N ALA A 205 -11.34 26.28 -3.05
CA ALA A 205 -12.55 26.33 -2.22
C ALA A 205 -13.34 27.64 -2.41
N THR A 206 -14.67 27.51 -2.49
CA THR A 206 -15.64 28.63 -2.60
C THR A 206 -16.00 29.20 -1.23
N ALA A 207 -15.91 30.52 -1.07
CA ALA A 207 -16.68 31.28 -0.07
C ALA A 207 -17.79 32.04 -0.81
N THR A 208 -19.05 31.75 -0.47
CA THR A 208 -20.22 32.48 -0.96
C THR A 208 -20.35 33.79 -0.21
N ASN A 209 -20.09 34.92 -0.87
CA ASN A 209 -20.72 36.18 -0.56
C ASN A 209 -21.04 36.94 -1.85
N SER A 210 -22.15 37.67 -1.80
CA SER A 210 -22.91 38.29 -2.88
C SER A 210 -22.13 39.28 -3.75
N VAL A 211 -22.60 39.40 -5.00
CA VAL A 211 -22.09 40.17 -6.17
C VAL A 211 -20.99 39.45 -6.97
N ARG A 212 -21.38 38.89 -8.12
CA ARG A 212 -20.52 38.15 -9.06
C ARG A 212 -19.59 39.12 -9.79
N THR A 213 -18.29 39.04 -9.51
CA THR A 213 -17.26 39.85 -10.17
C THR A 213 -16.18 38.92 -10.74
N SER A 214 -15.87 39.02 -12.03
CA SER A 214 -14.73 38.30 -12.63
C SER A 214 -13.49 39.19 -12.56
N VAL A 215 -12.31 38.63 -12.28
CA VAL A 215 -11.06 39.40 -12.19
C VAL A 215 -10.19 39.06 -13.39
N LEU A 216 -9.83 40.07 -14.18
CA LEU A 216 -8.82 39.94 -15.22
C LEU A 216 -7.43 40.04 -14.60
N LEU A 217 -6.54 39.16 -15.05
CA LEU A 217 -5.12 39.17 -14.73
C LEU A 217 -4.34 39.72 -15.93
N ALA A 218 -3.21 40.39 -15.65
CA ALA A 218 -2.38 41.00 -16.68
C ALA A 218 -1.70 39.94 -17.55
N THR A 219 -2.22 39.78 -18.76
CA THR A 219 -1.72 38.84 -19.78
C THR A 219 -1.17 39.62 -20.97
N ALA A 220 -0.13 39.07 -21.61
CA ALA A 220 0.53 39.66 -22.77
C ALA A 220 0.97 38.56 -23.75
N ILE A 221 0.90 38.82 -25.05
CA ILE A 221 1.54 37.99 -26.06
C ILE A 221 2.98 38.47 -26.22
N VAL A 222 3.92 37.54 -26.05
CA VAL A 222 5.35 37.82 -26.17
C VAL A 222 5.98 36.92 -27.21
N VAL A 223 7.07 37.40 -27.80
CA VAL A 223 7.85 36.63 -28.78
C VAL A 223 9.07 36.03 -28.10
N VAL A 224 9.25 34.72 -28.27
CA VAL A 224 10.40 33.98 -27.76
C VAL A 224 11.14 33.31 -28.91
N GLN A 225 12.46 33.45 -28.92
CA GLN A 225 13.31 32.88 -29.94
C GLN A 225 13.63 31.41 -29.64
N THR A 226 13.55 30.57 -30.68
CA THR A 226 13.94 29.16 -30.59
C THR A 226 15.44 28.98 -30.75
N THR A 227 15.95 27.82 -30.33
CA THR A 227 17.35 27.41 -30.54
C THR A 227 17.74 27.29 -32.02
N HIS A 228 16.76 27.24 -32.92
CA HIS A 228 16.92 27.11 -34.37
C HIS A 228 16.74 28.45 -35.12
N GLY A 229 16.64 29.57 -34.40
CA GLY A 229 16.67 30.92 -34.96
C GLY A 229 15.31 31.53 -35.36
N TYR A 230 14.23 30.75 -35.41
CA TYR A 230 12.87 31.28 -35.65
C TYR A 230 12.18 31.72 -34.33
N SER A 231 11.25 32.66 -34.44
CA SER A 231 10.52 33.25 -33.31
C SER A 231 9.11 32.66 -33.17
N VAL A 232 8.65 32.43 -31.94
CA VAL A 232 7.30 31.93 -31.64
C VAL A 232 6.57 32.89 -30.70
N ASN A 233 5.29 33.14 -30.98
CA ASN A 233 4.42 33.92 -30.10
C ASN A 233 3.81 33.01 -29.04
N VAL A 234 3.98 33.39 -27.77
CA VAL A 234 3.46 32.66 -26.61
C VAL A 234 2.81 33.62 -25.64
N ARG A 235 1.85 33.12 -24.87
CA ARG A 235 1.12 33.93 -23.91
C ARG A 235 1.81 33.93 -22.55
N ALA A 236 2.11 35.13 -22.06
CA ALA A 236 2.75 35.37 -20.78
C ALA A 236 1.76 35.98 -19.77
N LEU A 237 1.91 35.60 -18.50
CA LEU A 237 1.24 36.20 -17.35
C LEU A 237 2.24 37.06 -16.57
N LEU A 238 1.87 38.30 -16.27
CA LEU A 238 2.68 39.20 -15.46
C LEU A 238 2.24 39.09 -13.99
N ASP A 239 3.12 38.59 -13.12
CA ASP A 239 2.79 38.36 -11.71
C ASP A 239 3.87 38.92 -10.77
N SER A 240 3.53 40.03 -10.11
CA SER A 240 4.40 40.66 -9.12
C SER A 240 4.53 39.87 -7.80
N ALA A 241 3.66 38.90 -7.54
CA ALA A 241 3.69 38.09 -6.33
C ALA A 241 4.58 36.85 -6.46
N SER A 242 5.04 36.52 -7.68
CA SER A 242 5.99 35.46 -7.92
C SER A 242 7.42 35.96 -7.81
N GLN A 243 8.27 35.35 -6.97
CA GLN A 243 9.68 35.74 -6.84
C GLN A 243 10.56 35.34 -8.04
N SER A 244 10.10 34.38 -8.85
CA SER A 244 10.84 33.85 -10.00
C SER A 244 9.93 33.72 -11.21
N SER A 245 10.52 33.76 -12.39
CA SER A 245 9.81 33.48 -13.64
C SER A 245 9.70 31.97 -13.91
N PHE A 246 8.63 31.56 -14.59
CA PHE A 246 8.34 30.15 -14.91
C PHE A 246 8.01 29.95 -16.38
N VAL A 247 8.30 28.76 -16.89
CA VAL A 247 7.95 28.33 -18.26
C VAL A 247 7.37 26.93 -18.24
N THR A 248 6.36 26.67 -19.08
CA THR A 248 5.76 25.33 -19.18
C THR A 248 6.69 24.35 -19.89
N GLU A 249 6.66 23.09 -19.48
CA GLU A 249 7.39 22.01 -20.15
C GLU A 249 7.00 21.88 -21.64
N ARG A 250 5.72 22.15 -21.95
CA ARG A 250 5.24 22.22 -23.34
C ARG A 250 5.97 23.30 -24.15
N CYS A 251 6.12 24.49 -23.57
CA CYS A 251 6.80 25.62 -24.21
C CYS A 251 8.30 25.33 -24.42
N VAL A 252 8.97 24.72 -23.43
CA VAL A 252 10.37 24.30 -23.54
C VAL A 252 10.59 23.31 -24.69
N HIS A 253 9.71 22.30 -24.82
CA HIS A 253 9.78 21.34 -25.93
C HIS A 253 9.52 22.01 -27.28
N LEU A 254 8.53 22.90 -27.35
CA LEU A 254 8.17 23.60 -28.58
C LEU A 254 9.29 24.51 -29.09
N LEU A 255 10.00 25.17 -28.17
CA LEU A 255 11.11 26.08 -28.49
C LEU A 255 12.45 25.35 -28.65
N GLY A 256 12.51 24.05 -28.34
CA GLY A 256 13.73 23.24 -28.39
C GLY A 256 14.83 23.73 -27.43
N LEU A 257 14.44 24.30 -26.29
CA LEU A 257 15.36 24.93 -25.34
C LEU A 257 16.14 23.88 -24.53
N GLN A 258 17.42 24.18 -24.26
CA GLN A 258 18.23 23.34 -23.39
C GLN A 258 17.78 23.48 -21.93
N ARG A 259 17.71 22.34 -21.25
CA ARG A 259 17.33 22.25 -19.83
C ARG A 259 18.59 22.18 -18.99
N GLU A 260 18.72 23.10 -18.04
CA GLU A 260 19.72 23.03 -16.98
C GLU A 260 19.10 22.30 -15.78
N ASN A 261 19.77 21.24 -15.32
CA ASN A 261 19.28 20.51 -14.16
C ASN A 261 19.63 21.29 -12.88
N ARG A 262 18.62 21.65 -12.08
CA ARG A 262 18.79 22.34 -10.81
C ARG A 262 17.84 21.74 -9.77
N ASP A 263 18.39 21.35 -8.62
CA ASP A 263 17.62 20.87 -7.47
C ASP A 263 17.00 22.06 -6.72
N ILE A 264 15.90 22.60 -7.26
CA ILE A 264 15.20 23.76 -6.71
C ILE A 264 13.81 23.34 -6.23
N VAL A 265 13.49 23.64 -4.97
CA VAL A 265 12.16 23.46 -4.39
C VAL A 265 11.40 24.76 -4.48
N VAL A 266 10.28 24.77 -5.20
CA VAL A 266 9.40 25.95 -5.30
C VAL A 266 8.29 25.82 -4.27
N GLN A 267 8.14 26.83 -3.41
CA GLN A 267 7.03 26.95 -2.47
C GLN A 267 5.98 27.93 -3.00
N ALA A 268 4.74 27.49 -3.02
CA ALA A 268 3.58 28.33 -3.30
C ALA A 268 3.02 28.96 -2.01
N LEU A 269 1.91 29.68 -2.13
CA LEU A 269 1.19 30.31 -1.00
C LEU A 269 0.95 29.30 0.14
N ALA A 270 1.22 29.74 1.38
CA ALA A 270 1.15 28.92 2.61
C ALA A 270 2.16 27.76 2.72
N GLY A 271 3.27 27.80 1.97
CA GLY A 271 4.37 26.85 2.11
C GLY A 271 4.13 25.50 1.43
N THR A 272 3.09 25.39 0.61
CA THR A 272 2.82 24.20 -0.21
C THR A 272 3.95 24.04 -1.23
N GLN A 273 4.66 22.92 -1.18
CA GLN A 273 5.70 22.62 -2.17
C GLN A 273 5.03 22.24 -3.50
N VAL A 274 5.51 22.84 -4.59
CA VAL A 274 5.12 22.42 -5.94
C VAL A 274 5.79 21.07 -6.19
N PRO A 275 5.04 20.00 -6.47
CA PRO A 275 5.55 18.64 -6.37
C PRO A 275 6.61 18.28 -7.41
N VAL A 276 6.80 19.06 -8.49
CA VAL A 276 7.81 18.75 -9.52
C VAL A 276 8.30 20.01 -10.26
N VAL A 277 9.56 20.40 -10.05
CA VAL A 277 10.31 21.34 -10.93
C VAL A 277 11.22 20.50 -11.83
N LYS A 278 11.17 20.71 -13.15
CA LYS A 278 11.87 19.89 -14.16
C LYS A 278 13.24 20.43 -14.58
N GLY A 279 13.72 21.47 -13.90
CA GLY A 279 14.98 22.18 -14.19
C GLY A 279 14.75 23.68 -14.41
N SER A 280 15.75 24.36 -14.96
CA SER A 280 15.68 25.76 -15.38
C SER A 280 16.11 25.93 -16.83
N THR A 281 15.71 27.02 -17.47
CA THR A 281 16.19 27.42 -18.79
C THR A 281 16.20 28.94 -18.90
N THR A 282 17.01 29.47 -19.80
CA THR A 282 17.04 30.91 -20.09
C THR A 282 16.28 31.16 -21.38
N ILE A 283 15.34 32.09 -21.33
CA ILE A 283 14.54 32.52 -22.48
C ILE A 283 14.78 34.00 -22.75
N ASN A 284 14.80 34.37 -24.04
CA ASN A 284 14.81 35.77 -24.46
C ASN A 284 13.39 36.16 -24.91
N VAL A 285 12.82 37.15 -24.25
CA VAL A 285 11.43 37.61 -24.44
C VAL A 285 11.45 39.02 -25.02
N ARG A 286 10.67 39.26 -26.08
CA ARG A 286 10.52 40.60 -26.70
C ARG A 286 9.08 40.91 -27.13
N PRO A 287 8.71 42.19 -27.33
CA PRO A 287 7.40 42.57 -27.83
C PRO A 287 7.11 42.08 -29.25
N VAL A 288 5.83 41.87 -29.55
CA VAL A 288 5.37 41.52 -30.89
C VAL A 288 5.60 42.72 -31.83
N GLY A 289 6.25 42.48 -32.97
CA GLY A 289 6.50 43.50 -34.00
C GLY A 289 7.68 44.44 -33.72
N LEU A 290 8.40 44.28 -32.61
CA LEU A 290 9.61 45.06 -32.29
C LEU A 290 10.81 44.14 -32.03
N GLU A 291 12.01 44.56 -32.44
CA GLU A 291 13.25 43.83 -32.15
C GLU A 291 13.81 44.15 -30.76
N ASN A 292 13.48 45.33 -30.22
CA ASN A 292 13.92 45.82 -28.91
C ASN A 292 12.75 46.46 -28.15
N PRO A 293 12.75 46.43 -26.81
CA PRO A 293 13.77 45.83 -25.92
C PRO A 293 13.63 44.30 -25.80
N GLN A 294 14.74 43.64 -25.42
CA GLN A 294 14.82 42.20 -25.19
C GLN A 294 15.11 41.91 -23.72
N PHE A 295 14.43 40.92 -23.15
CA PHE A 295 14.58 40.52 -21.76
C PHE A 295 15.07 39.09 -21.68
N ASN A 296 16.28 38.89 -21.14
CA ASN A 296 16.78 37.56 -20.81
C ASN A 296 16.24 37.14 -19.45
N VAL A 297 15.39 36.12 -19.43
CA VAL A 297 14.67 35.64 -18.26
C VAL A 297 15.12 34.24 -17.92
N ASN A 298 15.58 34.03 -16.68
CA ASN A 298 15.87 32.70 -16.15
C ASN A 298 14.58 32.10 -15.60
N ALA A 299 14.01 31.15 -16.33
CA ALA A 299 12.71 30.55 -16.01
C ALA A 299 12.86 29.13 -15.45
N LEU A 300 12.13 28.82 -14.39
CA LEU A 300 12.01 27.47 -13.86
C LEU A 300 10.96 26.68 -14.66
N ILE A 301 11.24 25.41 -14.96
CA ILE A 301 10.42 24.58 -15.82
C ILE A 301 9.37 23.85 -14.97
N LEU A 302 8.09 24.12 -15.24
CA LEU A 302 6.95 23.47 -14.61
C LEU A 302 6.12 22.68 -15.63
N PRO A 303 5.48 21.55 -15.25
CA PRO A 303 4.55 20.85 -16.14
C PRO A 303 3.40 21.77 -16.61
N ARG A 304 2.91 22.62 -15.71
CA ARG A 304 1.85 23.60 -15.94
C ARG A 304 1.99 24.76 -14.95
N ILE A 305 1.75 25.99 -15.40
CA ILE A 305 1.78 27.20 -14.57
C ILE A 305 0.40 27.47 -13.95
N THR A 306 -0.64 27.49 -14.77
CA THR A 306 -2.02 27.82 -14.36
C THR A 306 -3.04 27.16 -15.30
N GLY A 307 -4.32 27.16 -14.90
CA GLY A 307 -5.44 26.89 -15.82
C GLY A 307 -5.56 27.95 -16.92
N PRO A 308 -6.52 27.80 -17.85
CA PRO A 308 -6.83 28.85 -18.82
C PRO A 308 -7.23 30.14 -18.08
N ILE A 309 -6.72 31.28 -18.53
CA ILE A 309 -7.03 32.61 -17.95
C ILE A 309 -7.65 33.47 -19.05
N PRO A 310 -8.75 34.19 -18.81
CA PRO A 310 -9.69 33.99 -17.70
C PRO A 310 -10.28 32.57 -17.72
N SER A 311 -10.79 32.10 -16.58
CA SER A 311 -11.35 30.73 -16.46
C SER A 311 -12.60 30.50 -17.34
N GLU A 312 -13.32 31.59 -17.64
CA GLU A 312 -14.45 31.63 -18.56
C GLU A 312 -14.32 32.88 -19.45
N ARG A 313 -14.98 32.86 -20.62
CA ARG A 313 -14.96 33.99 -21.55
C ARG A 313 -15.61 35.22 -20.91
N VAL A 314 -14.93 36.36 -20.95
CA VAL A 314 -15.47 37.64 -20.45
C VAL A 314 -16.16 38.35 -21.61
N PHE A 315 -17.49 38.45 -21.58
CA PHE A 315 -18.26 39.18 -22.60
C PHE A 315 -18.47 40.63 -22.17
N THR A 316 -17.76 41.57 -22.81
CA THR A 316 -17.98 43.00 -22.61
C THR A 316 -17.92 43.75 -23.93
N GLU A 317 -18.81 44.71 -24.12
CA GLU A 317 -18.60 45.81 -25.07
C GLU A 317 -17.25 46.49 -24.75
N PRO A 318 -16.49 46.97 -25.74
CA PRO A 318 -15.19 47.59 -25.51
C PRO A 318 -15.34 48.75 -24.52
N TRP A 319 -14.57 48.72 -23.43
CA TRP A 319 -14.67 49.78 -22.42
C TRP A 319 -14.20 51.12 -23.01
N PRO A 320 -14.89 52.24 -22.74
CA PRO A 320 -14.56 53.53 -23.35
C PRO A 320 -13.09 53.94 -23.17
N HIS A 321 -12.48 53.64 -22.02
CA HIS A 321 -11.08 53.97 -21.72
C HIS A 321 -10.05 53.04 -22.38
N THR A 322 -10.50 51.89 -22.90
CA THR A 322 -9.65 50.92 -23.61
C THR A 322 -9.71 51.08 -25.14
N VAL A 323 -10.65 51.88 -25.66
CA VAL A 323 -10.75 52.16 -27.10
C VAL A 323 -9.49 52.91 -27.58
N GLY A 324 -8.90 52.43 -28.67
CA GLY A 324 -7.68 53.00 -29.26
C GLY A 324 -6.37 52.64 -28.54
N LEU A 325 -6.41 51.75 -27.53
CA LEU A 325 -5.20 51.20 -26.92
C LEU A 325 -4.66 50.02 -27.74
N ASN A 326 -3.34 49.97 -27.92
CA ASN A 326 -2.67 48.78 -28.42
C ASN A 326 -2.53 47.75 -27.28
N LEU A 327 -3.45 46.79 -27.22
CA LEU A 327 -3.46 45.78 -26.16
C LEU A 327 -2.33 44.76 -26.34
N ALA A 328 -1.63 44.45 -25.25
CA ALA A 328 -0.55 43.46 -25.24
C ALA A 328 -1.07 42.03 -25.48
N ASP A 329 -2.31 41.75 -25.11
CA ASP A 329 -3.01 40.51 -25.42
C ASP A 329 -4.36 40.83 -26.10
N PRO A 330 -4.46 40.68 -27.43
CA PRO A 330 -5.71 40.89 -28.16
C PRO A 330 -6.81 39.88 -27.83
N ASP A 331 -6.45 38.73 -27.25
CA ASP A 331 -7.36 37.63 -26.92
C ASP A 331 -7.58 37.53 -25.39
N TYR A 332 -7.39 38.62 -24.66
CA TYR A 332 -7.49 38.69 -23.19
C TYR A 332 -8.82 38.16 -22.64
N GLU A 333 -9.89 38.22 -23.44
CA GLU A 333 -11.23 37.79 -23.07
C GLU A 333 -11.45 36.29 -23.23
N LYS A 334 -10.58 35.57 -23.94
CA LYS A 334 -10.70 34.13 -24.22
C LYS A 334 -9.98 33.28 -23.17
N PRO A 335 -10.57 32.14 -22.75
CA PRO A 335 -9.92 31.22 -21.82
C PRO A 335 -8.79 30.45 -22.50
N LEU A 336 -7.59 31.06 -22.57
CA LEU A 336 -6.40 30.48 -23.20
C LEU A 336 -5.33 30.12 -22.16
N PRO A 337 -4.55 29.05 -22.38
CA PRO A 337 -3.45 28.66 -21.49
C PRO A 337 -2.33 29.71 -21.48
N VAL A 338 -1.58 29.73 -20.39
CA VAL A 338 -0.38 30.56 -20.21
C VAL A 338 0.86 29.68 -20.25
N ASP A 339 1.84 30.05 -21.07
CA ASP A 339 3.08 29.28 -21.25
C ASP A 339 4.25 29.85 -20.46
N ILE A 340 4.21 31.14 -20.13
CA ILE A 340 5.27 31.85 -19.41
C ILE A 340 4.65 32.67 -18.28
N LEU A 341 5.27 32.66 -17.12
CA LEU A 341 4.97 33.58 -16.02
C LEU A 341 6.20 34.44 -15.78
N LEU A 342 6.05 35.76 -15.91
CA LEU A 342 7.10 36.73 -15.64
C LEU A 342 6.92 37.24 -14.21
N GLY A 343 7.86 36.85 -13.35
CA GLY A 343 7.85 37.16 -11.92
C GLY A 343 8.40 38.55 -11.59
N ALA A 344 8.46 38.85 -10.30
CA ALA A 344 9.01 40.08 -9.74
C ALA A 344 10.48 40.34 -10.12
N ASP A 345 11.21 39.32 -10.60
CA ASP A 345 12.55 39.41 -11.15
C ASP A 345 12.62 40.28 -12.42
N VAL A 346 11.55 40.29 -13.23
CA VAL A 346 11.48 41.06 -14.48
C VAL A 346 10.35 42.10 -14.45
N PHE A 347 9.30 41.88 -13.66
CA PHE A 347 8.07 42.69 -13.60
C PHE A 347 8.31 44.22 -13.51
N PRO A 348 9.22 44.75 -12.66
CA PRO A 348 9.45 46.20 -12.57
C PRO A 348 9.98 46.82 -13.87
N GLN A 349 10.71 46.06 -14.68
CA GLN A 349 11.28 46.53 -15.96
C GLN A 349 10.25 46.58 -17.08
N LEU A 350 9.09 45.92 -16.89
CA LEU A 350 8.06 45.79 -17.91
C LEU A 350 7.02 46.91 -17.84
N ILE A 351 6.87 47.59 -16.70
CA ILE A 351 5.84 48.61 -16.49
C ILE A 351 6.36 49.99 -16.89
N LEU A 352 5.62 50.70 -17.75
CA LEU A 352 5.98 52.06 -18.21
C LEU A 352 5.35 53.17 -17.36
N GLY A 353 4.42 52.83 -16.46
CA GLY A 353 3.89 53.72 -15.43
C GLY A 353 2.55 54.39 -15.78
N ASP A 354 2.19 54.49 -17.05
CA ASP A 354 0.89 55.05 -17.46
C ASP A 354 -0.26 54.09 -17.11
N LYS A 355 -1.32 54.63 -16.51
CA LYS A 355 -2.54 53.87 -16.17
C LYS A 355 -3.79 54.59 -16.65
N ARG A 356 -4.72 53.85 -17.23
CA ARG A 356 -6.08 54.31 -17.54
C ARG A 356 -7.08 53.54 -16.69
N VAL A 357 -7.74 54.25 -15.79
CA VAL A 357 -8.67 53.67 -14.82
C VAL A 357 -10.08 53.83 -15.38
N GLY A 358 -10.82 52.72 -15.48
CA GLY A 358 -12.24 52.73 -15.83
C GLY A 358 -13.15 53.07 -14.65
N ASN A 359 -14.45 53.15 -14.89
CA ASN A 359 -15.45 53.32 -13.83
C ASN A 359 -15.51 52.09 -12.90
N THR A 360 -16.16 52.23 -11.74
CA THR A 360 -16.30 51.14 -10.75
C THR A 360 -16.84 49.85 -11.40
N GLY A 361 -16.05 48.77 -11.35
CA GLY A 361 -16.39 47.49 -11.97
C GLY A 361 -15.91 47.30 -13.42
N GLN A 362 -15.08 48.21 -13.92
CA GLN A 362 -14.30 48.07 -15.16
C GLN A 362 -12.82 47.81 -14.82
N PRO A 363 -12.07 47.11 -15.68
CA PRO A 363 -10.66 46.82 -15.44
C PRO A 363 -9.80 48.07 -15.68
N THR A 364 -8.65 48.10 -15.02
CA THR A 364 -7.62 49.12 -15.25
C THR A 364 -6.72 48.67 -16.39
N ALA A 365 -6.43 49.58 -17.33
CA ALA A 365 -5.41 49.36 -18.35
C ALA A 365 -4.08 49.94 -17.86
N LEU A 366 -3.03 49.13 -17.88
CA LEU A 366 -1.67 49.52 -17.48
C LEU A 366 -0.75 49.43 -18.68
N SER A 367 0.04 50.48 -18.91
CA SER A 367 1.03 50.52 -19.99
C SER A 367 2.25 49.69 -19.64
N THR A 368 2.60 48.77 -20.52
CA THR A 368 3.80 47.93 -20.42
C THR A 368 4.61 47.98 -21.69
N VAL A 369 5.84 47.50 -21.63
CA VAL A 369 6.74 47.36 -22.79
C VAL A 369 6.13 46.47 -23.89
N PHE A 370 5.21 45.56 -23.55
CA PHE A 370 4.52 44.69 -24.52
C PHE A 370 3.23 45.29 -25.10
N GLY A 371 2.83 46.48 -24.65
CA GLY A 371 1.54 47.10 -24.93
C GLY A 371 0.70 47.27 -23.66
N TRP A 372 -0.58 47.61 -23.81
CA TRP A 372 -1.49 47.83 -22.68
C TRP A 372 -2.05 46.51 -22.17
N VAL A 373 -1.83 46.21 -20.89
CA VAL A 373 -2.42 45.03 -20.23
C VAL A 373 -3.64 45.44 -19.41
N LEU A 374 -4.64 44.56 -19.33
CA LEU A 374 -5.86 44.79 -18.56
C LEU A 374 -5.84 43.98 -17.27
N MET A 375 -6.12 44.63 -16.14
CA MET A 375 -6.17 43.98 -14.83
C MET A 375 -7.28 44.56 -13.95
N GLY A 376 -7.90 43.71 -13.13
CA GLY A 376 -8.90 44.15 -12.14
C GLY A 376 -10.31 43.60 -12.37
N ARG A 377 -11.24 44.06 -11.54
CA ARG A 377 -12.61 43.53 -11.48
C ARG A 377 -13.43 43.96 -12.69
N THR A 378 -14.21 43.03 -13.23
CA THR A 378 -15.16 43.21 -14.33
C THR A 378 -16.54 42.73 -13.89
N LEU A 379 -17.57 43.54 -14.17
CA LEU A 379 -18.98 43.19 -13.95
C LEU A 379 -19.49 42.42 -15.16
N CYS A 380 -19.35 41.09 -15.16
CA CYS A 380 -19.85 40.23 -16.22
C CYS A 380 -20.78 39.16 -15.66
N ALA A 381 -21.99 39.06 -16.22
CA ALA A 381 -23.06 38.20 -15.73
C ALA A 381 -23.16 36.90 -16.55
N THR A 382 -22.52 35.82 -16.09
CA THR A 382 -22.87 34.44 -16.45
C THR A 382 -22.58 33.47 -15.29
N LYS A 383 -23.30 32.33 -15.28
CA LYS A 383 -23.25 31.30 -14.23
C LYS A 383 -22.01 30.41 -14.40
N ASN A 384 -20.97 30.59 -13.59
CA ASN A 384 -20.25 29.55 -12.81
C ASN A 384 -18.84 30.02 -12.35
N LYS A 385 -18.43 29.48 -11.20
CA LYS A 385 -17.09 29.41 -10.57
C LYS A 385 -16.09 30.55 -10.82
N ILE A 386 -16.05 31.52 -9.90
CA ILE A 386 -14.86 32.39 -9.70
C ILE A 386 -13.86 31.63 -8.83
N VAL A 387 -12.63 31.48 -9.34
CA VAL A 387 -11.49 30.88 -8.61
C VAL A 387 -10.70 32.03 -7.96
N THR A 388 -10.60 32.03 -6.63
CA THR A 388 -9.60 32.82 -5.90
C THR A 388 -8.96 31.93 -4.85
N MET A 389 -7.62 31.83 -4.89
CA MET A 389 -6.84 30.94 -4.03
C MET A 389 -6.71 31.48 -2.61
N CYS A 390 -7.25 30.74 -1.63
CA CYS A 390 -6.70 30.61 -0.29
C CYS A 390 -7.42 29.45 0.46
N SER A 391 -6.68 28.46 0.97
CA SER A 391 -6.66 28.14 2.41
C SER A 391 -5.70 26.98 2.74
N THR A 392 -5.12 27.09 3.94
CA THR A 392 -4.53 26.03 4.75
C THR A 392 -5.55 24.90 5.00
N LEU A 393 -5.16 23.64 4.78
CA LEU A 393 -5.87 22.46 5.30
C LEU A 393 -4.82 21.47 5.82
N GLU A 394 -5.03 20.96 7.05
CA GLU A 394 -4.32 19.79 7.58
C GLU A 394 -4.33 18.68 6.52
N SER A 395 -3.16 18.10 6.25
CA SER A 395 -3.04 17.10 5.19
C SER A 395 -3.97 15.92 5.49
N VAL A 396 -4.77 15.48 4.51
CA VAL A 396 -5.59 14.26 4.60
C VAL A 396 -4.78 13.05 5.10
N ASN A 397 -3.48 13.04 4.80
CA ASN A 397 -2.53 12.03 5.26
C ASN A 397 -2.39 12.00 6.80
N GLN A 398 -2.45 13.14 7.49
CA GLN A 398 -2.43 13.20 8.96
C GLN A 398 -3.75 12.69 9.55
N THR A 399 -4.89 13.03 8.95
CA THR A 399 -6.20 12.52 9.36
C THR A 399 -6.29 11.01 9.19
N LEU A 400 -5.79 10.48 8.07
CA LEU A 400 -5.65 9.04 7.81
C LEU A 400 -4.77 8.36 8.85
N LYS A 401 -3.60 8.93 9.12
CA LYS A 401 -2.65 8.38 10.08
C LYS A 401 -3.29 8.26 11.48
N ARG A 402 -3.96 9.33 11.95
CA ARG A 402 -4.68 9.33 13.23
C ARG A 402 -5.78 8.25 13.27
N PHE A 403 -6.55 8.10 12.18
CA PHE A 403 -7.59 7.10 12.09
C PHE A 403 -7.02 5.67 12.25
N PHE A 404 -5.97 5.34 11.50
CA PHE A 404 -5.34 4.02 11.59
C PHE A 404 -4.69 3.76 12.95
N GLU A 405 -4.05 4.78 13.56
CA GLU A 405 -3.47 4.68 14.91
C GLU A 405 -4.50 4.32 15.98
N VAL A 406 -5.72 4.87 15.90
CA VAL A 406 -6.82 4.57 16.86
C VAL A 406 -7.34 3.13 16.71
N GLU A 407 -7.26 2.56 15.51
CA GLU A 407 -7.72 1.20 15.22
C GLU A 407 -6.68 0.11 15.49
N GLU A 408 -5.42 0.48 15.69
CA GLU A 408 -4.40 -0.48 16.06
C GLU A 408 -4.55 -0.89 17.54
N VAL A 409 -4.40 -2.18 17.83
CA VAL A 409 -4.18 -2.62 19.22
C VAL A 409 -2.82 -2.07 19.65
N PRO A 410 -2.73 -1.35 20.79
CA PRO A 410 -1.46 -0.80 21.25
C PRO A 410 -0.38 -1.88 21.38
N ASN A 411 0.82 -1.58 20.90
CA ASN A 411 1.99 -2.44 21.05
C ASN A 411 2.84 -1.97 22.23
N VAL A 412 3.46 -2.93 22.93
CA VAL A 412 4.51 -2.61 23.91
C VAL A 412 5.76 -2.19 23.14
N GLU A 413 5.99 -0.88 23.06
CA GLU A 413 7.22 -0.34 22.47
C GLU A 413 8.43 -0.71 23.34
N LYS A 414 9.45 -1.31 22.72
CA LYS A 414 10.73 -1.59 23.38
C LYS A 414 11.50 -0.28 23.55
N SER A 415 12.04 -0.04 24.75
CA SER A 415 12.82 1.17 25.06
C SER A 415 14.03 1.28 24.13
N CYS A 416 14.25 2.44 23.53
CA CYS A 416 15.45 2.69 22.73
C CYS A 416 16.58 3.30 23.59
N PRO A 417 17.85 3.26 23.15
CA PRO A 417 18.97 3.85 23.89
C PRO A 417 18.81 5.37 24.15
N ALA A 418 18.18 6.10 23.23
CA ALA A 418 17.93 7.53 23.39
C ALA A 418 16.92 7.83 24.51
N ASP A 419 15.97 6.93 24.76
CA ASP A 419 15.01 7.07 25.87
C ASP A 419 15.68 6.89 27.22
N LEU A 420 16.60 5.91 27.31
CA LEU A 420 17.39 5.66 28.52
C LEU A 420 18.27 6.86 28.86
N GLU A 421 18.90 7.48 27.85
CA GLU A 421 19.71 8.67 28.06
C GLU A 421 18.87 9.87 28.51
N CYS A 422 17.68 10.06 27.95
CA CYS A 422 16.74 11.08 28.40
C CYS A 422 16.31 10.88 29.86
N GLU A 423 16.00 9.64 30.25
CA GLU A 423 15.69 9.30 31.65
C GLU A 423 16.89 9.55 32.56
N ARG A 424 18.11 9.20 32.14
CA ARG A 424 19.35 9.45 32.89
C ARG A 424 19.56 10.95 33.13
N ILE A 425 19.35 11.78 32.12
CA ILE A 425 19.43 13.25 32.24
C ILE A 425 18.37 13.74 33.23
N TYR A 426 17.13 13.27 33.12
CA TYR A 426 16.05 13.67 34.03
C TYR A 426 16.38 13.31 35.49
N GLN A 427 16.77 12.07 35.76
CA GLN A 427 17.10 11.59 37.10
C GLN A 427 18.29 12.32 37.73
N SER A 428 19.34 12.58 36.95
CA SER A 428 20.57 13.20 37.48
C SER A 428 20.47 14.71 37.69
N THR A 429 19.51 15.38 37.04
CA THR A 429 19.48 16.85 37.00
C THR A 429 18.21 17.48 37.58
N THR A 430 17.14 16.72 37.78
CA THR A 430 15.88 17.26 38.32
C THR A 430 15.97 17.49 39.82
N THR A 431 15.55 18.68 40.26
CA THR A 431 15.53 19.05 41.68
C THR A 431 14.16 19.59 42.08
N ARG A 432 13.89 19.73 43.39
CA ARG A 432 12.63 20.25 43.92
C ARG A 432 12.86 21.53 44.72
N GLN A 433 12.05 22.55 44.46
CA GLN A 433 12.09 23.83 45.16
C GLN A 433 11.39 23.73 46.53
N PRO A 434 11.69 24.65 47.48
CA PRO A 434 11.02 24.70 48.78
C PRO A 434 9.50 24.93 48.69
N ASP A 435 9.03 25.55 47.60
CA ASP A 435 7.60 25.73 47.34
C ASP A 435 6.91 24.44 46.85
N GLY A 436 7.66 23.36 46.61
CA GLY A 436 7.17 22.06 46.16
C GLY A 436 7.26 21.83 44.65
N ARG A 437 7.58 22.85 43.82
CA ARG A 437 7.70 22.69 42.37
C ARG A 437 8.98 21.99 41.95
N TYR A 438 8.92 21.26 40.84
CA TYR A 438 10.09 20.60 40.25
C TYR A 438 10.79 21.51 39.24
N VAL A 439 12.12 21.50 39.28
CA VAL A 439 13.02 22.17 38.33
C VAL A 439 13.65 21.13 37.44
N VAL A 440 13.45 21.27 36.14
CA VAL A 440 13.91 20.32 35.13
C VAL A 440 14.89 20.98 34.15
N HIS A 441 15.70 20.14 33.53
CA HIS A 441 16.62 20.54 32.46
C HIS A 441 16.06 20.10 31.10
N LEU A 442 16.19 20.97 30.09
CA LEU A 442 16.04 20.56 28.68
C LEU A 442 17.00 19.40 28.35
N PRO A 443 16.50 18.23 27.89
CA PRO A 443 17.33 17.06 27.62
C PRO A 443 18.01 17.18 26.25
N PHE A 444 19.11 17.92 26.19
CA PHE A 444 19.85 18.15 24.95
C PHE A 444 20.58 16.89 24.47
N LEU A 445 20.56 16.68 23.14
CA LEU A 445 21.36 15.66 22.46
C LEU A 445 22.87 15.94 22.56
N LYS A 446 23.24 17.23 22.54
CA LYS A 446 24.61 17.73 22.68
C LYS A 446 24.61 19.02 23.50
N THR A 447 25.63 19.20 24.32
CA THR A 447 25.79 20.40 25.16
C THR A 447 27.10 21.12 24.80
N PRO A 448 27.06 22.34 24.24
CA PRO A 448 25.87 23.13 23.87
C PRO A 448 25.14 22.60 22.62
N PRO A 449 23.84 22.91 22.44
CA PRO A 449 23.08 22.52 21.26
C PRO A 449 23.54 23.24 19.99
N GLN A 450 23.37 22.60 18.83
CA GLN A 450 23.83 23.12 17.54
C GLN A 450 22.78 24.03 16.89
N LEU A 451 22.57 25.21 17.48
CA LEU A 451 21.56 26.18 17.05
C LEU A 451 22.21 27.39 16.37
N GLY A 452 21.63 27.83 15.25
CA GLY A 452 21.96 29.09 14.59
C GLY A 452 21.08 30.25 15.08
N GLN A 453 21.10 31.35 14.34
CA GLN A 453 20.27 32.53 14.60
C GLN A 453 18.78 32.24 14.30
N SER A 454 17.89 32.65 15.19
CA SER A 454 16.43 32.45 15.11
C SER A 454 15.61 33.75 15.26
N LYS A 455 16.25 34.83 15.71
CA LYS A 455 15.58 36.09 16.08
C LYS A 455 14.81 36.73 14.93
N ASP A 456 15.43 36.84 13.75
CA ASP A 456 14.80 37.46 12.57
C ASP A 456 13.57 36.70 12.10
N GLN A 457 13.63 35.36 12.14
CA GLN A 457 12.51 34.51 11.78
C GLN A 457 11.34 34.67 12.77
N ALA A 458 11.63 34.68 14.08
CA ALA A 458 10.63 34.91 15.11
C ALA A 458 10.00 36.31 14.99
N LEU A 459 10.79 37.33 14.66
CA LEU A 459 10.33 38.70 14.46
C LEU A 459 9.39 38.82 13.25
N ASN A 460 9.76 38.22 12.12
CA ASN A 460 8.90 38.18 10.93
C ASN A 460 7.56 37.48 11.23
N ARG A 461 7.58 36.38 11.99
CA ARG A 461 6.37 35.67 12.42
C ARG A 461 5.50 36.53 13.34
N LEU A 462 6.10 37.32 14.22
CA LEU A 462 5.38 38.28 15.06
C LEU A 462 4.67 39.34 14.20
N TYR A 463 5.34 39.93 13.21
CA TYR A 463 4.70 40.93 12.32
C TYR A 463 3.53 40.33 11.52
N HIS A 464 3.64 39.08 11.06
CA HIS A 464 2.51 38.39 10.45
C HIS A 464 1.34 38.18 11.43
N LEU A 465 1.63 37.87 12.68
CA LEU A 465 0.63 37.74 13.73
C LEU A 465 -0.04 39.10 14.02
N GLU A 466 0.72 40.19 14.03
CA GLU A 466 0.18 41.56 14.19
C GLU A 466 -0.74 41.96 13.04
N ASN A 467 -0.43 41.60 11.80
CA ASN A 467 -1.34 41.80 10.67
C ASN A 467 -2.69 41.08 10.85
N ARG A 468 -2.70 39.94 11.53
CA ARG A 468 -3.93 39.21 11.87
C ARG A 468 -4.68 39.88 13.02
N PHE A 469 -3.97 40.38 14.02
CA PHE A 469 -4.54 41.19 15.11
C PHE A 469 -5.16 42.49 14.62
N ALA A 470 -4.57 43.14 13.63
CA ALA A 470 -5.14 44.35 13.01
C ALA A 470 -6.52 44.10 12.37
N LYS A 471 -6.73 42.88 11.82
CA LYS A 471 -8.00 42.46 11.22
C LYS A 471 -9.03 41.98 12.25
N ASN A 472 -8.60 41.50 13.41
CA ASN A 472 -9.47 40.98 14.46
C ASN A 472 -9.04 41.49 15.85
N ARG A 473 -9.71 42.55 16.32
CA ARG A 473 -9.42 43.20 17.61
C ARG A 473 -9.73 42.29 18.80
N VAL A 474 -10.81 41.52 18.74
CA VAL A 474 -11.18 40.56 19.81
C VAL A 474 -10.06 39.55 20.03
N LEU A 475 -9.50 39.02 18.95
CA LEU A 475 -8.36 38.10 19.01
C LEU A 475 -7.13 38.74 19.66
N ARG A 476 -6.86 40.02 19.41
CA ARG A 476 -5.75 40.75 20.03
C ARG A 476 -5.94 40.94 21.53
N GLU A 477 -7.16 41.27 21.95
CA GLU A 477 -7.50 41.46 23.37
C GLU A 477 -7.35 40.15 24.15
N GLU A 478 -7.89 39.04 23.63
CA GLU A 478 -7.72 37.71 24.23
C GLU A 478 -6.25 37.30 24.28
N TYR A 479 -5.48 37.58 23.22
CA TYR A 479 -4.04 37.26 23.18
C TYR A 479 -3.24 38.05 24.20
N ASN A 480 -3.51 39.36 24.30
CA ASN A 480 -2.89 40.23 25.29
C ASN A 480 -3.23 39.77 26.72
N LYS A 481 -4.47 39.32 26.96
CA LYS A 481 -4.88 38.78 28.26
C LYS A 481 -4.07 37.54 28.64
N GLU A 482 -3.89 36.59 27.72
CA GLU A 482 -3.07 35.40 27.98
C GLU A 482 -1.59 35.76 28.19
N MET A 483 -1.02 36.66 27.38
CA MET A 483 0.38 37.10 27.56
C MET A 483 0.59 37.83 28.89
N ARG A 484 -0.40 38.60 29.38
CA ARG A 484 -0.38 39.18 30.73
C ARG A 484 -0.47 38.12 31.81
N ASP A 485 -1.35 37.13 31.67
CA ASP A 485 -1.42 35.98 32.60
C ASP A 485 -0.06 35.27 32.72
N TYR A 486 0.71 35.12 31.64
CA TYR A 486 2.08 34.59 31.71
C TYR A 486 3.04 35.45 32.55
N LEU A 487 2.94 36.78 32.46
CA LEU A 487 3.75 37.72 33.24
C LEU A 487 3.32 37.77 34.71
N ASP A 488 2.02 37.94 34.95
CA ASP A 488 1.44 38.09 36.29
C ASP A 488 1.65 36.82 37.13
N THR A 489 1.60 35.65 36.50
CA THR A 489 1.89 34.36 37.15
C THR A 489 3.38 34.05 37.25
N THR A 490 4.28 34.96 36.84
CA THR A 490 5.76 34.79 36.81
C THR A 490 6.25 33.60 35.97
N HIS A 491 5.39 33.05 35.12
CA HIS A 491 5.76 31.98 34.20
C HIS A 491 6.60 32.48 33.03
N MET A 492 6.53 33.77 32.75
CA MET A 492 7.34 34.48 31.77
C MET A 492 7.92 35.73 32.44
N THR A 493 9.16 36.06 32.13
CA THR A 493 9.85 37.24 32.64
C THR A 493 10.35 38.11 31.50
N LYS A 494 10.22 39.42 31.65
CA LYS A 494 10.79 40.39 30.71
C LYS A 494 12.30 40.50 30.93
N LEU A 495 13.06 40.49 29.84
CA LEU A 495 14.51 40.70 29.91
C LEU A 495 14.84 42.19 30.04
N ASN A 496 15.72 42.52 30.99
CA ASN A 496 16.35 43.84 31.10
C ASN A 496 17.55 43.88 30.14
N GLN A 497 17.66 44.91 29.32
CA GLN A 497 18.55 45.03 28.14
C GLN A 497 20.08 44.96 28.41
N THR A 498 20.55 44.49 29.56
CA THR A 498 21.95 44.66 29.98
C THR A 498 22.85 43.45 29.94
N LEU A 499 22.39 42.22 29.68
CA LEU A 499 23.29 41.05 29.64
C LEU A 499 22.80 39.99 28.65
N THR A 500 23.65 39.62 27.67
CA THR A 500 24.19 38.26 27.43
C THR A 500 24.46 37.95 25.95
N ASN A 501 25.62 37.33 25.71
CA ASN A 501 26.09 36.68 24.48
C ASN A 501 24.97 36.16 23.56
N GLU A 502 24.95 36.59 22.30
CA GLU A 502 24.07 36.03 21.26
C GLU A 502 24.35 34.54 20.97
N HIS A 503 25.55 34.08 21.32
CA HIS A 503 25.95 32.68 21.21
C HIS A 503 25.17 31.84 22.24
N ASN A 504 24.32 30.91 21.75
CA ASN A 504 23.48 29.96 22.51
C ASN A 504 22.11 30.47 22.98
N THR A 505 21.42 31.24 22.14
CA THR A 505 20.03 31.66 22.41
C THR A 505 19.08 31.16 21.32
N TYR A 506 17.82 30.91 21.68
CA TYR A 506 16.79 30.50 20.71
C TYR A 506 15.49 31.25 20.96
N TYR A 507 15.02 31.96 19.93
CA TYR A 507 13.77 32.69 19.92
C TYR A 507 12.68 31.81 19.32
N ILE A 508 11.76 31.33 20.14
CA ILE A 508 10.66 30.47 19.73
C ILE A 508 9.55 31.32 19.09
N PRO A 509 9.22 31.12 17.80
CA PRO A 509 8.05 31.74 17.20
C PRO A 509 6.77 31.23 17.87
N HIS A 510 5.74 32.07 17.94
CA HIS A 510 4.47 31.71 18.56
C HIS A 510 3.30 32.09 17.66
N HIS A 511 2.20 31.35 17.81
CA HIS A 511 0.96 31.61 17.08
C HIS A 511 -0.26 31.17 17.89
N VAL A 512 -1.44 31.59 17.45
CA VAL A 512 -2.71 31.34 18.13
C VAL A 512 -3.51 30.21 17.48
N VAL A 513 -4.01 29.29 18.32
CA VAL A 513 -4.99 28.26 17.97
C VAL A 513 -6.29 28.54 18.72
N ILE A 514 -7.41 28.66 18.00
CA ILE A 514 -8.73 28.92 18.55
C ILE A 514 -9.49 27.60 18.58
N ARG A 515 -10.04 27.23 19.74
CA ARG A 515 -10.90 26.06 19.94
C ARG A 515 -12.24 26.53 20.52
N PRO A 516 -13.22 26.88 19.68
CA PRO A 516 -14.50 27.43 20.12
C PRO A 516 -15.24 26.52 21.12
N GLU A 517 -15.07 25.21 20.97
CA GLU A 517 -15.68 24.17 21.81
C GLU A 517 -14.99 23.94 23.17
N SER A 518 -13.86 24.59 23.45
CA SER A 518 -13.15 24.38 24.73
C SER A 518 -13.80 25.18 25.86
N THR A 519 -14.20 24.50 26.93
CA THR A 519 -14.77 25.11 28.15
C THR A 519 -13.77 25.93 28.96
N THR A 520 -12.46 25.60 28.95
CA THR A 520 -11.45 26.33 29.74
C THR A 520 -10.72 27.44 29.02
N THR A 521 -10.38 27.25 27.73
CA THR A 521 -9.60 28.24 26.96
C THR A 521 -10.02 28.19 25.51
N LYS A 522 -10.90 29.12 25.12
CA LYS A 522 -11.31 29.32 23.72
C LYS A 522 -10.13 29.61 22.80
N MET A 523 -9.02 30.11 23.36
CA MET A 523 -7.80 30.47 22.66
C MET A 523 -6.56 29.93 23.39
N ARG A 524 -5.59 29.35 22.65
CA ARG A 524 -4.31 28.85 23.19
C ARG A 524 -3.13 29.39 22.37
N ILE A 525 -2.07 29.78 23.06
CA ILE A 525 -0.79 30.18 22.45
C ILE A 525 0.07 28.92 22.26
N VAL A 526 0.53 28.70 21.03
CA VAL A 526 1.37 27.57 20.65
C VAL A 526 2.76 28.07 20.28
N PHE A 527 3.78 27.46 20.87
CA PHE A 527 5.19 27.79 20.64
C PHE A 527 5.80 26.80 19.64
N ASP A 528 6.31 27.30 18.52
CA ASP A 528 6.88 26.49 17.45
C ASP A 528 8.37 26.22 17.67
N ALA A 529 8.67 25.22 18.50
CA ALA A 529 10.04 24.76 18.73
C ALA A 529 10.63 23.93 17.56
N SER A 530 9.86 23.73 16.48
CA SER A 530 10.31 23.05 15.26
C SER A 530 10.76 24.03 14.17
N ALA A 531 10.67 25.34 14.44
CA ALA A 531 11.17 26.36 13.55
C ALA A 531 12.70 26.21 13.37
N LYS A 532 13.15 26.13 12.12
CA LYS A 532 14.56 25.93 11.81
C LYS A 532 15.33 27.24 11.93
N THR A 533 16.48 27.18 12.60
CA THR A 533 17.44 28.29 12.69
C THR A 533 18.28 28.42 11.43
N SER A 534 19.17 29.42 11.36
CA SER A 534 20.14 29.55 10.26
C SER A 534 21.10 28.36 10.10
N SER A 535 21.22 27.47 11.09
CA SER A 535 21.97 26.21 10.96
C SER A 535 21.19 25.10 10.25
N GLY A 536 19.92 25.32 9.91
CA GLY A 536 19.02 24.30 9.35
C GLY A 536 18.40 23.35 10.40
N MET A 537 18.81 23.47 11.66
CA MET A 537 18.32 22.67 12.80
C MET A 537 17.34 23.49 13.64
N SER A 538 16.32 22.83 14.20
CA SER A 538 15.39 23.40 15.19
C SER A 538 15.77 23.05 16.63
N LEU A 539 15.08 23.67 17.60
CA LEU A 539 15.23 23.30 19.01
C LEU A 539 14.80 21.84 19.24
N ASN A 540 13.69 21.41 18.64
CA ASN A 540 13.21 20.02 18.74
C ASN A 540 14.17 18.99 18.14
N ASP A 541 14.93 19.35 17.10
CA ASP A 541 15.96 18.47 16.52
C ASP A 541 17.17 18.28 17.45
N ASN A 542 17.35 19.17 18.44
CA ASN A 542 18.45 19.14 19.41
C ASN A 542 18.05 18.56 20.77
N LEU A 543 16.81 18.06 20.92
CA LEU A 543 16.27 17.52 22.17
C LEU A 543 15.92 16.03 22.04
N TYR A 544 16.20 15.26 23.09
CA TYR A 544 15.67 13.92 23.22
C TYR A 544 14.13 13.95 23.35
N CYS A 545 13.44 12.93 22.86
CA CYS A 545 11.99 12.81 23.02
C CYS A 545 11.62 12.31 24.42
N GLY A 546 12.40 11.35 24.93
CA GLY A 546 12.05 10.54 26.09
C GLY A 546 11.04 9.44 25.75
N LYS A 547 10.96 8.44 26.64
CA LYS A 547 10.05 7.30 26.50
C LYS A 547 8.60 7.77 26.47
N LYS A 548 7.75 7.13 25.66
CA LYS A 548 6.30 7.32 25.73
C LYS A 548 5.78 6.75 27.07
N LEU A 549 5.57 7.63 28.06
CA LEU A 549 4.97 7.29 29.36
C LEU A 549 3.45 7.43 29.39
N GLN A 550 2.87 8.03 28.35
CA GLN A 550 1.43 8.16 28.20
C GLN A 550 0.80 6.77 28.08
N GLN A 551 -0.17 6.49 28.94
CA GLN A 551 -0.97 5.28 28.87
C GLN A 551 -1.87 5.29 27.64
N ASP A 552 -2.12 4.11 27.10
CA ASP A 552 -2.98 3.97 25.94
C ASP A 552 -4.42 4.28 26.31
N LEU A 553 -5.02 5.17 25.54
CA LEU A 553 -6.35 5.67 25.79
C LEU A 553 -7.41 4.56 25.93
N PRO A 554 -7.46 3.52 25.06
CA PRO A 554 -8.43 2.45 25.22
C PRO A 554 -8.29 1.71 26.57
N GLY A 555 -7.07 1.64 27.12
CA GLY A 555 -6.82 1.01 28.42
C GLY A 555 -7.41 1.80 29.59
N ILE A 556 -7.31 3.13 29.55
CA ILE A 556 -7.91 4.01 30.58
C ILE A 556 -9.43 3.92 30.52
N ILE A 557 -10.02 3.96 29.32
CA ILE A 557 -11.48 3.85 29.15
C ILE A 557 -11.96 2.46 29.60
N LEU A 558 -11.22 1.38 29.34
CA LEU A 558 -11.56 0.05 29.86
C LEU A 558 -11.60 0.03 31.40
N ARG A 559 -10.59 0.57 32.09
CA ARG A 559 -10.58 0.66 33.57
C ARG A 559 -11.71 1.54 34.09
N PHE A 560 -11.95 2.66 33.42
CA PHE A 560 -13.06 3.55 33.74
C PHE A 560 -14.43 2.84 33.70
N ARG A 561 -14.59 1.77 32.91
CA ARG A 561 -15.81 0.96 32.84
C ARG A 561 -15.96 -0.06 33.98
N LEU A 562 -14.94 -0.28 34.80
CA LEU A 562 -14.95 -1.34 35.84
C LEU A 562 -15.49 -0.90 37.19
N HIS A 563 -15.38 0.39 37.52
CA HIS A 563 -15.69 0.85 38.86
C HIS A 563 -17.17 1.25 38.99
N PRO A 564 -17.88 0.87 40.07
CA PRO A 564 -19.23 1.37 40.35
C PRO A 564 -19.28 2.89 40.53
N ILE A 565 -18.35 3.47 41.27
CA ILE A 565 -18.27 4.92 41.48
C ILE A 565 -17.04 5.44 40.76
N VAL A 566 -17.22 6.44 39.90
CA VAL A 566 -16.15 7.01 39.10
C VAL A 566 -16.10 8.53 39.24
N PHE A 567 -14.91 9.08 39.03
CA PHE A 567 -14.73 10.52 38.94
C PHE A 567 -13.64 10.89 37.94
N THR A 568 -13.75 12.11 37.42
CA THR A 568 -12.78 12.70 36.51
C THR A 568 -12.32 14.06 37.04
N ALA A 569 -11.04 14.39 36.86
CA ALA A 569 -10.47 15.67 37.24
C ALA A 569 -9.39 16.12 36.23
N ASP A 570 -9.19 17.42 36.10
CA ASP A 570 -8.22 18.07 35.19
C ASP A 570 -7.12 18.77 36.00
N ILE A 571 -5.85 18.60 35.60
CA ILE A 571 -4.70 19.27 36.19
C ILE A 571 -4.55 20.66 35.57
N LYS A 572 -4.88 21.68 36.36
CA LYS A 572 -4.82 23.08 35.92
C LYS A 572 -3.43 23.48 35.43
N LYS A 573 -3.33 23.76 34.13
CA LYS A 573 -2.11 24.28 33.49
C LYS A 573 -0.89 23.38 33.81
N MET A 574 -1.05 22.06 33.76
CA MET A 574 -0.05 21.03 34.15
C MET A 574 1.40 21.39 33.79
N PHE A 575 1.71 21.61 32.51
CA PHE A 575 3.07 21.93 32.04
C PHE A 575 3.65 23.20 32.68
N ARG A 576 2.80 24.20 32.94
CA ARG A 576 3.22 25.49 33.52
C ARG A 576 3.60 25.38 35.00
N GLN A 577 3.30 24.26 35.67
CA GLN A 577 3.73 24.04 37.05
C GLN A 577 5.19 23.57 37.16
N ILE A 578 5.79 23.13 36.04
CA ILE A 578 7.16 22.61 36.00
C ILE A 578 8.12 23.73 35.58
N VAL A 579 9.14 23.95 36.39
CA VAL A 579 10.11 25.04 36.22
C VAL A 579 11.28 24.59 35.34
N VAL A 580 11.70 25.45 34.41
CA VAL A 580 12.92 25.21 33.63
C VAL A 580 14.10 25.90 34.32
N THR A 581 15.22 25.18 34.43
CA THR A 581 16.48 25.70 34.98
C THR A 581 16.89 27.02 34.30
N GLU A 582 17.45 27.96 35.06
CA GLU A 582 17.83 29.30 34.56
C GLU A 582 18.80 29.22 33.39
N LYS A 583 19.73 28.26 33.43
CA LYS A 583 20.73 28.05 32.36
C LYS A 583 20.10 27.73 31.00
N HIS A 584 18.87 27.20 30.97
CA HIS A 584 18.23 26.74 29.75
C HIS A 584 17.07 27.64 29.29
N ARG A 585 16.67 28.64 30.10
CA ARG A 585 15.65 29.64 29.72
C ARG A 585 16.03 30.47 28.47
N PRO A 586 17.30 30.76 28.17
CA PRO A 586 17.68 31.46 26.93
C PRO A 586 17.30 30.72 25.64
N TYR A 587 17.06 29.40 25.70
CA TYR A 587 16.54 28.62 24.57
C TYR A 587 15.02 28.69 24.43
N GLN A 588 14.35 29.40 25.34
CA GLN A 588 12.90 29.59 25.38
C GLN A 588 12.53 31.08 25.35
N ARG A 589 13.30 31.88 24.58
CA ARG A 589 13.02 33.30 24.39
C ARG A 589 11.87 33.51 23.42
N LEU A 590 11.15 34.61 23.58
CA LEU A 590 10.09 35.02 22.65
C LEU A 590 10.06 36.54 22.50
N LEU A 591 9.58 36.99 21.35
CA LEU A 591 9.44 38.40 21.01
C LEU A 591 7.96 38.78 21.06
N TYR A 592 7.63 39.86 21.78
CA TYR A 592 6.25 40.36 21.82
C TYR A 592 6.18 41.85 22.21
N ARG A 593 5.04 42.49 21.91
CA ARG A 593 4.67 43.83 22.39
C ARG A 593 3.16 43.95 22.51
N PHE A 594 2.67 44.68 23.50
CA PHE A 594 1.24 44.79 23.79
C PHE A 594 0.54 45.78 22.87
N ASN A 595 1.24 46.83 22.45
CA ASN A 595 0.81 47.79 21.44
C ASN A 595 1.81 47.80 20.25
N PRO A 596 1.35 47.80 18.98
CA PRO A 596 2.22 47.99 17.82
C PRO A 596 3.08 49.26 17.83
N GLU A 597 2.70 50.27 18.60
CA GLU A 597 3.48 51.51 18.77
C GLU A 597 4.67 51.34 19.74
N GLU A 598 4.64 50.31 20.58
CA GLU A 598 5.73 50.01 21.51
C GLU A 598 6.90 49.32 20.79
N PRO A 599 8.14 49.49 21.28
CA PRO A 599 9.26 48.68 20.81
C PRO A 599 9.02 47.20 21.14
N VAL A 600 9.43 46.31 20.24
CA VAL A 600 9.37 44.86 20.47
C VAL A 600 10.25 44.51 21.67
N GLN A 601 9.68 43.79 22.64
CA GLN A 601 10.34 43.38 23.87
C GLN A 601 10.69 41.89 23.80
N GLU A 602 11.76 41.53 24.52
CA GLU A 602 12.20 40.15 24.67
C GLU A 602 11.74 39.60 26.02
N TYR A 603 11.23 38.39 25.99
CA TYR A 603 10.78 37.66 27.18
C TYR A 603 11.41 36.27 27.22
N GLU A 604 11.62 35.76 28.42
CA GLU A 604 12.04 34.39 28.68
C GLU A 604 10.92 33.61 29.35
N MET A 605 10.68 32.41 28.85
CA MET A 605 9.77 31.48 29.49
C MET A 605 10.48 30.74 30.63
N ASN A 606 9.88 30.75 31.82
CA ASN A 606 10.43 30.14 33.04
C ASN A 606 9.92 28.72 33.28
N ARG A 607 8.96 28.26 32.46
CA ARG A 607 8.21 27.01 32.65
C ARG A 607 8.25 26.15 31.39
N VAL A 608 8.00 24.86 31.55
CA VAL A 608 7.84 23.96 30.41
C VAL A 608 6.64 24.42 29.58
N THR A 609 6.85 24.59 28.27
CA THR A 609 5.80 25.00 27.32
C THR A 609 5.40 23.87 26.39
N PHE A 610 4.19 24.01 25.86
CA PHE A 610 3.69 23.16 24.78
C PHE A 610 4.43 23.43 23.48
N GLY A 611 4.64 22.37 22.68
CA GLY A 611 5.28 22.44 21.36
C GLY A 611 6.73 21.93 21.32
N GLN A 612 7.32 21.62 22.47
CA GLN A 612 8.64 21.00 22.55
C GLN A 612 8.51 19.47 22.61
N LYS A 613 9.40 18.76 21.92
CA LYS A 613 9.34 17.31 21.70
C LYS A 613 9.36 16.50 23.01
N PHE A 614 10.11 16.95 24.01
CA PHE A 614 10.25 16.25 25.31
C PHE A 614 9.17 16.62 26.33
N SER A 615 8.39 17.68 26.11
CA SER A 615 7.47 18.21 27.12
C SER A 615 6.49 17.16 27.65
N PRO A 616 5.88 16.28 26.82
CA PRO A 616 4.96 15.25 27.31
C PRO A 616 5.64 14.24 28.25
N PHE A 617 6.84 13.79 27.90
CA PHE A 617 7.63 12.87 28.73
C PHE A 617 7.94 13.50 30.09
N ILE A 618 8.51 14.72 30.10
CA ILE A 618 8.88 15.39 31.35
C ILE A 618 7.65 15.64 32.23
N ALA A 619 6.53 16.08 31.65
CA ALA A 619 5.34 16.40 32.42
C ALA A 619 4.82 15.18 33.20
N ILE A 620 4.70 14.03 32.53
CA ILE A 620 4.22 12.79 33.16
C ILE A 620 5.29 12.20 34.08
N ARG A 621 6.57 12.23 33.68
CA ARG A 621 7.67 11.74 34.51
C ARG A 621 7.80 12.51 35.83
N THR A 622 7.52 13.81 35.81
CA THR A 622 7.46 14.65 37.02
C THR A 622 6.30 14.26 37.93
N LEU A 623 5.14 13.89 37.38
CA LEU A 623 4.06 13.34 38.20
C LEU A 623 4.43 11.99 38.82
N HIS A 624 5.06 11.09 38.06
CA HIS A 624 5.58 9.83 38.63
C HIS A 624 6.57 10.13 39.77
N LYS A 625 7.48 11.08 39.57
CA LYS A 625 8.45 11.51 40.60
C LYS A 625 7.77 12.10 41.83
N LEU A 626 6.68 12.86 41.67
CA LEU A 626 5.89 13.37 42.79
C LEU A 626 5.31 12.24 43.65
N VAL A 627 4.79 11.19 43.03
CA VAL A 627 4.30 10.02 43.78
C VAL A 627 5.44 9.28 44.44
N ASP A 628 6.55 9.06 43.73
CA ASP A 628 7.74 8.41 44.28
C ASP A 628 8.30 9.16 45.51
N ASP A 629 8.21 10.49 45.53
CA ASP A 629 8.73 11.32 46.63
C ASP A 629 7.78 11.42 47.83
N GLU A 630 6.46 11.42 47.60
CA GLU A 630 5.46 11.76 48.63
C GLU A 630 4.55 10.59 49.05
N ALA A 631 4.47 9.55 48.23
CA ALA A 631 3.53 8.45 48.35
C ALA A 631 4.14 7.12 47.87
N SER A 632 5.45 6.92 48.05
CA SER A 632 6.16 5.70 47.62
C SER A 632 5.56 4.42 48.18
N ASN A 633 4.95 4.50 49.37
CA ASN A 633 4.36 3.38 50.10
C ASN A 633 2.87 3.18 49.80
N ASP A 634 2.23 4.12 49.08
CA ASP A 634 0.83 4.03 48.69
C ASP A 634 0.72 3.52 47.26
N GLU A 635 0.59 2.20 47.13
CA GLU A 635 0.46 1.53 45.83
C GLU A 635 -0.82 1.94 45.08
N THR A 636 -1.86 2.41 45.77
CA THR A 636 -3.12 2.84 45.14
C THR A 636 -2.92 4.14 44.38
N LEU A 637 -2.35 5.15 45.03
CA LEU A 637 -2.04 6.45 44.39
C LEU A 637 -1.03 6.28 43.26
N LYS A 638 -0.05 5.39 43.44
CA LYS A 638 0.92 5.04 42.41
C LYS A 638 0.26 4.39 41.21
N ALA A 639 -0.59 3.39 41.41
CA ALA A 639 -1.32 2.76 40.32
C ALA A 639 -2.15 3.78 39.51
N ILE A 640 -2.85 4.70 40.19
CA ILE A 640 -3.68 5.73 39.53
C ILE A 640 -2.83 6.70 38.71
N VAL A 641 -1.76 7.26 39.27
CA VAL A 641 -0.92 8.22 38.52
C VAL A 641 -0.19 7.55 37.36
N HIS A 642 0.21 6.29 37.51
CA HIS A 642 0.89 5.54 36.45
C HIS A 642 -0.07 5.01 35.37
N ARG A 643 -1.32 4.67 35.71
CA ARG A 643 -2.25 3.96 34.81
C ARG A 643 -3.47 4.78 34.40
N ASP A 644 -4.01 5.63 35.26
CA ASP A 644 -5.32 6.29 35.05
C ASP A 644 -5.22 7.77 34.65
N LEU A 645 -3.99 8.26 34.49
CA LEU A 645 -3.71 9.63 34.09
C LEU A 645 -3.40 9.71 32.58
N TYR A 646 -4.22 10.49 31.87
CA TYR A 646 -4.00 10.83 30.47
C TYR A 646 -3.61 12.29 30.33
N VAL A 647 -2.29 12.56 30.33
CA VAL A 647 -1.74 13.93 30.27
C VAL A 647 -2.23 14.79 31.45
N ASP A 648 -3.25 15.62 31.25
CA ASP A 648 -3.84 16.49 32.25
C ASP A 648 -5.13 15.91 32.88
N ASP A 649 -5.76 14.93 32.24
CA ASP A 649 -7.00 14.31 32.73
C ASP A 649 -6.72 13.08 33.60
N ILE A 650 -7.33 13.05 34.80
CA ILE A 650 -7.41 11.90 35.69
C ILE A 650 -8.78 11.25 35.49
N VAL A 651 -8.82 9.96 35.18
CA VAL A 651 -10.06 9.22 34.96
C VAL A 651 -9.98 7.89 35.71
N THR A 652 -10.60 7.81 36.88
CA THR A 652 -10.49 6.67 37.79
C THR A 652 -11.78 6.41 38.56
N GLY A 653 -11.80 5.39 39.43
CA GLY A 653 -12.94 5.05 40.25
C GLY A 653 -12.63 4.06 41.38
N THR A 654 -13.65 3.78 42.19
CA THR A 654 -13.58 2.89 43.36
C THR A 654 -14.83 2.03 43.48
N SER A 655 -14.80 1.06 44.40
CA SER A 655 -15.92 0.15 44.66
C SER A 655 -16.96 0.77 45.61
N THR A 656 -16.52 1.59 46.56
CA THR A 656 -17.40 2.23 47.55
C THR A 656 -17.24 3.75 47.59
N LEU A 657 -18.27 4.44 48.11
CA LEU A 657 -18.29 5.90 48.20
C LEU A 657 -17.25 6.41 49.20
N ASN A 658 -17.06 5.70 50.32
CA ASN A 658 -16.08 6.08 51.34
C ASN A 658 -14.65 6.02 50.78
N GLU A 659 -14.32 4.95 50.05
CA GLU A 659 -13.05 4.86 49.32
C GLU A 659 -12.90 6.00 48.32
N ALA A 660 -13.96 6.36 47.58
CA ALA A 660 -13.92 7.46 46.63
C ALA A 660 -13.59 8.81 47.29
N LEU A 661 -14.18 9.07 48.47
CA LEU A 661 -13.97 10.29 49.24
C LEU A 661 -12.53 10.37 49.77
N GLU A 662 -12.04 9.27 50.37
CA GLU A 662 -10.67 9.17 50.86
C GLU A 662 -9.67 9.35 49.71
N LEU A 663 -9.88 8.64 48.60
CA LEU A 663 -9.01 8.72 47.43
C LEU A 663 -8.98 10.13 46.84
N THR A 664 -10.12 10.79 46.72
CA THR A 664 -10.23 12.17 46.23
C THR A 664 -9.41 13.11 47.12
N GLN A 665 -9.54 12.99 48.45
CA GLN A 665 -8.80 13.81 49.40
C GLN A 665 -7.28 13.54 49.35
N ASN A 666 -6.89 12.28 49.21
CA ASN A 666 -5.50 11.87 49.08
C ASN A 666 -4.87 12.42 47.79
N LEU A 667 -5.57 12.33 46.66
CA LEU A 667 -5.14 12.92 45.39
C LEU A 667 -5.00 14.45 45.47
N ILE A 668 -5.99 15.15 46.02
CA ILE A 668 -5.91 16.61 46.20
C ILE A 668 -4.70 16.98 47.06
N THR A 669 -4.47 16.26 48.14
CA THR A 669 -3.35 16.51 49.07
C THR A 669 -2.01 16.26 48.38
N LEU A 670 -1.86 15.12 47.69
CA LEU A 670 -0.65 14.73 46.97
C LEU A 670 -0.29 15.76 45.88
N PHE A 671 -1.23 16.07 44.98
CA PHE A 671 -0.99 16.97 43.86
C PHE A 671 -0.71 18.41 44.36
N LYS A 672 -1.35 18.84 45.45
CA LYS A 672 -1.10 20.14 46.09
C LYS A 672 0.35 20.29 46.59
N LYS A 673 0.99 19.21 47.07
CA LYS A 673 2.41 19.23 47.48
C LYS A 673 3.37 19.47 46.31
N GLY A 674 2.97 19.10 45.09
CA GLY A 674 3.70 19.41 43.85
C GLY A 674 3.25 20.71 43.16
N LYS A 675 2.34 21.48 43.78
CA LYS A 675 1.66 22.65 43.18
C LYS A 675 0.85 22.33 41.91
N PHE A 676 0.46 21.07 41.73
CA PHE A 676 -0.51 20.67 40.72
C PHE A 676 -1.92 20.78 41.32
N GLU A 677 -2.73 21.69 40.79
CA GLU A 677 -4.08 21.94 41.31
C GLU A 677 -5.11 21.18 40.46
N LEU A 678 -5.93 20.34 41.09
CA LEU A 678 -6.99 19.57 40.42
C LEU A 678 -8.29 20.37 40.36
N ARG A 679 -8.89 20.45 39.17
CA ARG A 679 -10.15 21.17 38.89
C ARG A 679 -11.06 20.36 37.95
N LYS A 680 -12.23 20.92 37.63
CA LYS A 680 -13.28 20.31 36.77
C LYS A 680 -13.71 18.91 37.22
N TRP A 681 -13.93 18.76 38.52
CA TRP A 681 -14.39 17.49 39.05
C TRP A 681 -15.79 17.14 38.53
N SER A 682 -15.95 15.90 38.06
CA SER A 682 -17.21 15.29 37.62
C SER A 682 -17.28 13.85 38.13
N SER A 683 -18.46 13.37 38.50
CA SER A 683 -18.67 12.01 39.05
C SER A 683 -20.10 11.53 38.77
N ASN A 684 -20.31 10.21 38.70
CA ASN A 684 -21.65 9.62 38.69
C ASN A 684 -22.36 9.65 40.06
N SER A 685 -21.62 9.96 41.14
CA SER A 685 -22.20 10.14 42.48
C SER A 685 -22.28 11.61 42.86
N GLU A 686 -23.50 12.14 43.02
CA GLU A 686 -23.70 13.52 43.49
C GLU A 686 -23.15 13.72 44.91
N GLN A 687 -23.19 12.68 45.75
CA GLN A 687 -22.64 12.71 47.11
C GLN A 687 -21.12 12.87 47.14
N LEU A 688 -20.40 12.41 46.12
CA LEU A 688 -18.96 12.65 46.02
C LEU A 688 -18.69 14.13 45.68
N LEU A 689 -19.50 14.71 44.80
CA LEU A 689 -19.33 16.09 44.35
C LEU A 689 -19.61 17.11 45.46
N THR A 690 -20.52 16.84 46.40
CA THR A 690 -20.85 17.78 47.49
C THR A 690 -19.64 18.16 48.35
N HIS A 691 -18.66 17.28 48.49
CA HIS A 691 -17.43 17.51 49.27
C HIS A 691 -16.37 18.34 48.54
N ILE A 692 -16.55 18.59 47.24
CA ILE A 692 -15.60 19.35 46.42
C ILE A 692 -16.09 20.81 46.34
N PRO A 693 -15.23 21.85 46.48
CA PRO A 693 -15.64 23.24 46.33
C PRO A 693 -16.30 23.51 44.97
N LEU A 694 -17.38 24.31 44.94
CA LEU A 694 -18.13 24.62 43.71
C LEU A 694 -17.24 25.17 42.58
N GLU A 695 -16.22 25.96 42.94
CA GLU A 695 -15.23 26.53 42.01
C GLU A 695 -14.33 25.48 41.33
N HIS A 696 -14.20 24.29 41.91
CA HIS A 696 -13.41 23.18 41.39
C HIS A 696 -14.26 22.15 40.65
N ARG A 697 -15.59 22.20 40.76
CA ARG A 697 -16.50 21.32 40.02
C ARG A 697 -16.61 21.75 38.56
N GLN A 698 -16.96 20.81 37.69
CA GLN A 698 -17.37 21.15 36.33
C GLN A 698 -18.73 21.86 36.37
N VAL A 699 -18.74 23.18 36.15
CA VAL A 699 -20.00 23.96 36.04
C VAL A 699 -20.63 23.68 34.67
N LEU A 700 -21.96 23.51 34.64
CA LEU A 700 -22.78 23.31 33.44
C LEU A 700 -22.38 24.26 32.29
N PRO A 701 -22.49 23.84 31.01
CA PRO A 701 -22.05 24.66 29.89
C PRO A 701 -22.87 25.96 29.78
N ILE A 702 -22.19 27.11 29.85
CA ILE A 702 -22.74 28.46 29.63
C ILE A 702 -22.79 28.77 28.11
N THR A 703 -23.06 27.77 27.26
CA THR A 703 -23.21 27.98 25.81
C THR A 703 -24.70 27.98 25.44
N PHE A 704 -25.16 29.12 24.93
CA PHE A 704 -26.54 29.45 24.55
C PHE A 704 -27.19 28.54 23.47
N GLU A 705 -26.54 27.45 23.05
CA GLU A 705 -26.99 26.60 21.93
C GLU A 705 -27.27 25.13 22.30
N GLU A 706 -26.91 24.66 23.49
CA GLU A 706 -27.21 23.29 23.94
C GLU A 706 -28.37 23.31 24.94
N ARG A 707 -29.60 23.36 24.42
CA ARG A 707 -30.79 22.98 25.20
C ARG A 707 -30.73 21.46 25.39
N ASP A 708 -30.60 21.03 26.63
CA ASP A 708 -30.58 19.64 27.14
C ASP A 708 -29.31 18.83 26.88
N SER A 709 -28.48 18.65 27.92
CA SER A 709 -27.78 17.39 28.29
C SER A 709 -26.74 17.66 29.39
N GLY A 710 -26.87 17.07 30.59
CA GLY A 710 -25.88 17.13 31.67
C GLY A 710 -24.60 16.31 31.42
N CYS A 711 -24.18 16.19 30.16
CA CYS A 711 -23.10 15.28 29.74
C CYS A 711 -21.75 15.98 29.69
N THR A 712 -20.69 15.25 30.01
CA THR A 712 -19.30 15.70 30.00
C THR A 712 -18.49 14.94 28.95
N LYS A 713 -17.44 15.56 28.40
CA LYS A 713 -16.52 14.87 27.48
C LYS A 713 -15.45 14.15 28.31
N VAL A 714 -15.35 12.83 28.21
CA VAL A 714 -14.31 11.99 28.84
C VAL A 714 -13.43 11.42 27.74
N LEU A 715 -12.21 11.95 27.65
CA LEU A 715 -11.17 11.51 26.71
C LEU A 715 -11.63 11.34 25.25
N GLY A 716 -12.57 12.18 24.83
CA GLY A 716 -13.14 12.23 23.48
C GLY A 716 -14.49 11.52 23.30
N LEU A 717 -14.97 10.77 24.28
CA LEU A 717 -16.34 10.21 24.33
C LEU A 717 -17.28 11.13 25.15
N LYS A 718 -18.58 11.09 24.87
CA LYS A 718 -19.59 11.80 25.67
C LYS A 718 -20.08 10.86 26.78
N TRP A 719 -19.96 11.27 28.03
CA TRP A 719 -20.43 10.53 29.19
C TRP A 719 -21.51 11.32 29.91
N ASP A 720 -22.63 10.66 30.23
CA ASP A 720 -23.65 11.20 31.12
C ASP A 720 -23.43 10.65 32.53
N PRO A 721 -23.02 11.47 33.52
CA PRO A 721 -22.80 10.99 34.87
C PRO A 721 -24.09 10.58 35.60
N LYS A 722 -25.25 11.13 35.24
CA LYS A 722 -26.52 10.82 35.93
C LYS A 722 -27.08 9.47 35.51
N VAL A 723 -27.04 9.18 34.22
CA VAL A 723 -27.51 7.90 33.64
C VAL A 723 -26.39 6.85 33.65
N ASP A 724 -25.15 7.29 33.79
CA ASP A 724 -23.93 6.49 33.72
C ASP A 724 -23.76 5.72 32.40
N SER A 725 -23.99 6.44 31.30
CA SER A 725 -23.88 5.92 29.93
C SER A 725 -22.87 6.68 29.08
N LEU A 726 -22.20 5.94 28.20
CA LEU A 726 -21.33 6.46 27.15
C LEU A 726 -22.15 6.63 25.86
N SER A 727 -21.90 7.72 25.16
CA SER A 727 -22.56 8.09 23.90
C SER A 727 -21.56 8.72 22.92
N TYR A 728 -21.93 8.72 21.64
CA TYR A 728 -21.13 9.32 20.57
C TYR A 728 -21.70 10.68 20.16
N GLN A 729 -20.82 11.60 19.74
CA GLN A 729 -21.23 12.87 19.16
C GLN A 729 -21.10 12.78 17.64
N TYR A 730 -22.21 13.01 16.93
CA TYR A 730 -22.20 13.18 15.49
C TYR A 730 -22.82 14.52 15.12
N GLN A 731 -22.11 15.32 14.31
CA GLN A 731 -22.63 16.56 13.76
C GLN A 731 -22.91 16.36 12.27
N PRO A 732 -24.18 16.41 11.83
CA PRO A 732 -24.54 16.19 10.44
C PRO A 732 -23.92 17.27 9.55
N CYS A 733 -23.22 16.84 8.51
CA CYS A 733 -22.64 17.73 7.50
C CYS A 733 -23.43 17.67 6.19
N PRO A 734 -23.29 18.64 5.29
CA PRO A 734 -23.89 18.53 3.97
C PRO A 734 -23.22 17.38 3.18
N VAL A 735 -24.05 16.49 2.62
CA VAL A 735 -23.58 15.35 1.82
C VAL A 735 -22.75 15.86 0.64
N LYS A 736 -21.51 15.38 0.54
CA LYS A 736 -20.67 15.57 -0.65
C LYS A 736 -20.16 14.23 -1.12
N PHE A 737 -20.02 14.11 -2.44
CA PHE A 737 -19.76 12.86 -3.14
C PHE A 737 -18.30 12.75 -3.59
N SER A 738 -17.35 13.02 -2.71
CA SER A 738 -15.93 12.84 -3.02
C SER A 738 -15.28 11.92 -2.00
N LYS A 739 -14.28 11.17 -2.47
CA LYS A 739 -13.48 10.27 -1.64
C LYS A 739 -12.87 11.00 -0.43
N ARG A 740 -12.39 12.23 -0.62
CA ARG A 740 -11.85 13.08 0.45
C ARG A 740 -12.88 13.34 1.55
N VAL A 741 -14.11 13.69 1.18
CA VAL A 741 -15.14 14.02 2.18
C VAL A 741 -15.59 12.78 2.94
N ILE A 742 -15.83 11.67 2.25
CA ILE A 742 -16.18 10.39 2.90
C ILE A 742 -15.12 10.02 3.92
N LEU A 743 -13.85 10.12 3.55
CA LEU A 743 -12.75 9.80 4.45
C LEU A 743 -12.67 10.73 5.66
N SER A 744 -12.91 12.03 5.46
CA SER A 744 -12.95 12.98 6.57
C SER A 744 -14.09 12.69 7.53
N GLU A 745 -15.25 12.23 7.04
CA GLU A 745 -16.38 11.81 7.88
C GLU A 745 -16.07 10.52 8.64
N ILE A 746 -15.45 9.52 7.99
CA ILE A 746 -14.98 8.29 8.66
C ILE A 746 -14.05 8.62 9.81
N ALA A 747 -13.09 9.53 9.58
CA ALA A 747 -12.11 9.90 10.59
C ALA A 747 -12.69 10.75 11.74
N ARG A 748 -13.89 11.30 11.59
CA ARG A 748 -14.61 12.00 12.69
C ARG A 748 -15.31 11.03 13.65
N ILE A 749 -15.51 9.78 13.24
CA ILE A 749 -16.04 8.73 14.12
C ILE A 749 -14.93 8.34 15.09
N TYR A 750 -14.93 8.95 16.26
CA TYR A 750 -13.96 8.69 17.31
C TYR A 750 -14.40 7.51 18.18
N ASP A 751 -13.79 6.34 17.96
CA ASP A 751 -14.15 5.10 18.64
C ASP A 751 -12.91 4.34 19.17
N PRO A 752 -12.34 4.77 20.30
CA PRO A 752 -11.11 4.18 20.84
C PRO A 752 -11.26 2.72 21.27
N LEU A 753 -12.43 2.31 21.76
CA LEU A 753 -12.74 0.93 22.12
C LEU A 753 -13.20 0.07 20.92
N GLY A 754 -13.49 0.68 19.78
CA GLY A 754 -14.03 -0.03 18.62
C GLY A 754 -15.40 -0.68 18.88
N LEU A 755 -16.28 -0.03 19.66
CA LEU A 755 -17.63 -0.52 19.89
C LEU A 755 -18.53 -0.37 18.64
N LEU A 756 -18.18 0.55 17.75
CA LEU A 756 -18.81 0.81 16.45
C LEU A 756 -18.06 0.14 15.29
N THR A 757 -17.18 -0.84 15.59
CA THR A 757 -16.38 -1.55 14.59
C THR A 757 -17.18 -2.03 13.37
N PRO A 758 -18.40 -2.59 13.49
CA PRO A 758 -19.19 -2.99 12.31
C PRO A 758 -19.51 -1.82 11.36
N VAL A 759 -19.79 -0.64 11.90
CA VAL A 759 -20.09 0.56 11.11
C VAL A 759 -18.82 1.14 10.49
N THR A 760 -17.74 1.26 11.25
CA THR A 760 -16.47 1.75 10.72
C THR A 760 -15.90 0.80 9.66
N MET A 761 -16.15 -0.51 9.79
CA MET A 761 -15.77 -1.52 8.79
C MET A 761 -16.52 -1.33 7.47
N ASP A 762 -17.84 -1.09 7.51
CA ASP A 762 -18.60 -0.92 6.27
C ASP A 762 -18.16 0.34 5.49
N LEU A 763 -17.88 1.43 6.23
CA LEU A 763 -17.33 2.64 5.65
C LEU A 763 -15.93 2.45 5.08
N LYS A 764 -15.08 1.65 5.75
CA LYS A 764 -13.77 1.23 5.25
C LYS A 764 -13.89 0.40 3.97
N ARG A 765 -14.90 -0.47 3.87
CA ARG A 765 -15.20 -1.25 2.66
C ARG A 765 -15.59 -0.34 1.49
N LEU A 766 -16.44 0.65 1.73
CA LEU A 766 -16.78 1.68 0.73
C LEU A 766 -15.51 2.39 0.24
N MET A 767 -14.61 2.76 1.16
CA MET A 767 -13.36 3.41 0.77
C MET A 767 -12.46 2.47 -0.05
N LYS A 768 -12.34 1.18 0.34
CA LYS A 768 -11.64 0.12 -0.44
C LYS A 768 -12.15 0.07 -1.88
N TYR A 769 -13.47 0.05 -2.06
CA TYR A 769 -14.09 0.07 -3.37
C TYR A 769 -13.68 1.33 -4.18
N LEU A 770 -13.77 2.53 -3.60
CA LEU A 770 -13.38 3.76 -4.29
C LEU A 770 -11.91 3.80 -4.71
N TRP A 771 -11.02 3.17 -3.93
CA TRP A 771 -9.61 3.00 -4.30
C TRP A 771 -9.42 2.01 -5.45
N LEU A 772 -10.13 0.88 -5.45
CA LEU A 772 -10.06 -0.13 -6.52
C LEU A 772 -10.60 0.39 -7.85
N VAL A 773 -11.65 1.22 -7.81
CA VAL A 773 -12.20 1.89 -9.00
C VAL A 773 -11.24 2.98 -9.54
N GLY A 774 -10.29 3.44 -8.73
CA GLY A 774 -9.31 4.44 -9.16
C GLY A 774 -9.80 5.89 -9.12
N VAL A 775 -10.83 6.20 -8.31
CA VAL A 775 -11.38 7.55 -8.19
C VAL A 775 -10.39 8.50 -7.51
N ASN A 776 -10.18 9.68 -8.09
CA ASN A 776 -9.32 10.71 -7.52
C ASN A 776 -9.93 11.35 -6.25
N TRP A 777 -9.13 12.05 -5.45
CA TRP A 777 -9.54 12.55 -4.13
C TRP A 777 -10.79 13.44 -4.13
N ASP A 778 -10.87 14.35 -5.11
CA ASP A 778 -11.93 15.36 -5.22
C ASP A 778 -12.90 15.08 -6.37
N GLU A 779 -12.71 13.95 -7.03
CA GLU A 779 -13.58 13.47 -8.10
C GLU A 779 -14.89 12.93 -7.51
N THR A 780 -15.94 13.05 -8.30
CA THR A 780 -17.27 12.59 -7.93
C THR A 780 -17.29 11.06 -7.96
N ILE A 781 -17.78 10.42 -6.90
CA ILE A 781 -17.81 8.94 -6.79
C ILE A 781 -18.85 8.31 -7.74
N PRO A 782 -18.73 7.02 -8.11
CA PRO A 782 -19.71 6.32 -8.95
C PRO A 782 -21.12 6.32 -8.36
N GLU A 783 -22.14 6.23 -9.21
CA GLU A 783 -23.56 6.29 -8.82
C GLU A 783 -23.96 5.21 -7.78
N GLU A 784 -23.42 4.00 -7.92
CA GLU A 784 -23.57 2.91 -6.95
C GLU A 784 -23.08 3.35 -5.56
N ALA A 785 -21.86 3.90 -5.49
CA ALA A 785 -21.26 4.40 -4.25
C ALA A 785 -21.98 5.64 -3.70
N MET A 786 -22.53 6.51 -4.56
CA MET A 786 -23.36 7.63 -4.12
C MET A 786 -24.62 7.18 -3.40
N THR A 787 -25.27 6.14 -3.93
CA THR A 787 -26.49 5.59 -3.35
C THR A 787 -26.21 5.04 -1.96
N SER A 788 -25.19 4.17 -1.84
CA SER A 788 -24.75 3.64 -0.55
C SER A 788 -24.32 4.75 0.42
N TRP A 789 -23.53 5.73 -0.03
CA TRP A 789 -23.08 6.84 0.81
C TRP A 789 -24.23 7.73 1.30
N THR A 790 -25.19 8.04 0.43
CA THR A 790 -26.37 8.85 0.80
C THR A 790 -27.20 8.17 1.87
N GLN A 791 -27.40 6.86 1.74
CA GLN A 791 -28.09 6.05 2.73
C GLN A 791 -27.33 6.05 4.07
N TYR A 792 -26.02 5.75 4.04
CA TYR A 792 -25.17 5.81 5.23
C TYR A 792 -25.23 7.17 5.93
N HIS A 793 -25.09 8.26 5.18
CA HIS A 793 -25.09 9.60 5.73
C HIS A 793 -26.43 9.98 6.41
N ARG A 794 -27.56 9.43 5.96
CA ARG A 794 -28.86 9.62 6.63
C ARG A 794 -28.93 8.89 7.98
N GLU A 795 -28.20 7.80 8.11
CA GLU A 795 -28.23 6.91 9.28
C GLU A 795 -27.14 7.18 10.30
N LEU A 796 -26.03 7.82 9.93
CA LEU A 796 -24.94 8.19 10.85
C LEU A 796 -25.43 8.94 12.12
N PRO A 797 -26.44 9.84 12.05
CA PRO A 797 -27.00 10.45 13.27
C PRO A 797 -27.57 9.47 14.29
N VAL A 798 -27.97 8.25 13.89
CA VAL A 798 -28.44 7.19 14.81
C VAL A 798 -27.34 6.77 15.79
N LEU A 799 -26.06 6.91 15.41
CA LEU A 799 -24.95 6.60 16.33
C LEU A 799 -24.96 7.51 17.56
N ALA A 800 -25.49 8.73 17.45
CA ALA A 800 -25.61 9.65 18.57
C ALA A 800 -26.74 9.29 19.55
N THR A 801 -27.66 8.38 19.16
CA THR A 801 -28.73 7.89 20.04
C THR A 801 -28.33 6.65 20.83
N LEU A 802 -27.18 6.05 20.54
CA LEU A 802 -26.67 4.88 21.27
C LEU A 802 -26.31 5.27 22.71
N GLN A 803 -26.91 4.56 23.67
CA GLN A 803 -26.56 4.65 25.08
C GLN A 803 -25.89 3.35 25.51
N ILE A 804 -24.58 3.40 25.68
CA ILE A 804 -23.78 2.23 26.05
C ILE A 804 -23.52 2.29 27.56
N PRO A 805 -23.88 1.26 28.34
CA PRO A 805 -23.57 1.23 29.76
C PRO A 805 -22.07 1.40 30.00
N ARG A 806 -21.70 2.38 30.83
CA ARG A 806 -20.30 2.55 31.24
C ARG A 806 -19.89 1.36 32.10
N MET A 807 -20.61 1.11 33.19
CA MET A 807 -20.32 0.02 34.12
C MET A 807 -20.54 -1.34 33.47
N VAL A 808 -19.52 -2.19 33.48
CA VAL A 808 -19.57 -3.57 32.98
C VAL A 808 -19.26 -4.60 34.06
N THR A 809 -19.36 -4.23 35.33
CA THR A 809 -19.06 -5.11 36.48
C THR A 809 -20.27 -5.19 37.38
N HIS A 810 -20.29 -6.20 38.26
CA HIS A 810 -21.32 -6.34 39.28
C HIS A 810 -20.68 -6.74 40.61
N PRO A 811 -21.11 -6.19 41.76
CA PRO A 811 -20.62 -6.62 43.06
C PRO A 811 -20.79 -8.14 43.25
N ASN A 812 -19.78 -8.80 43.83
CA ASN A 812 -19.79 -10.24 44.15
C ASN A 812 -20.04 -11.19 42.96
N ALA A 813 -19.68 -10.79 41.74
CA ALA A 813 -19.77 -11.66 40.56
C ALA A 813 -18.42 -12.34 40.24
N THR A 814 -18.49 -13.47 39.55
CA THR A 814 -17.33 -14.08 38.90
C THR A 814 -17.22 -13.57 37.46
N TYR A 815 -15.98 -13.50 36.97
CA TYR A 815 -15.65 -12.87 35.70
C TYR A 815 -14.91 -13.82 34.78
N GLU A 816 -15.41 -13.95 33.55
CA GLU A 816 -14.76 -14.71 32.48
C GLU A 816 -14.58 -13.83 31.23
N LEU A 817 -13.45 -13.99 30.56
CA LEU A 817 -13.13 -13.23 29.35
C LEU A 817 -13.35 -14.10 28.12
N HIS A 818 -14.22 -13.65 27.21
CA HIS A 818 -14.57 -14.37 25.99
C HIS A 818 -14.22 -13.55 24.76
N GLY A 819 -13.31 -14.08 23.95
CA GLY A 819 -12.84 -13.46 22.73
C GLY A 819 -13.38 -14.15 21.49
N PHE A 820 -13.81 -13.42 20.47
CA PHE A 820 -14.29 -13.96 19.20
C PHE A 820 -13.49 -13.37 18.05
N SER A 821 -13.21 -14.18 17.03
CA SER A 821 -12.59 -13.74 15.79
C SER A 821 -13.33 -14.27 14.58
N ASP A 822 -13.35 -13.48 13.52
CA ASP A 822 -13.89 -13.85 12.22
C ASP A 822 -13.09 -13.20 11.09
N ALA A 823 -13.13 -13.80 9.91
CA ALA A 823 -12.58 -13.21 8.71
C ALA A 823 -13.42 -13.49 7.45
N SER A 824 -13.51 -12.47 6.61
CA SER A 824 -14.06 -12.54 5.27
C SER A 824 -12.99 -12.20 4.22
N GLU A 825 -13.32 -12.35 2.94
CA GLU A 825 -12.47 -11.87 1.84
C GLU A 825 -12.23 -10.35 1.88
N VAL A 826 -13.10 -9.61 2.58
CA VAL A 826 -13.06 -8.15 2.66
C VAL A 826 -12.18 -7.67 3.80
N ALA A 827 -12.34 -8.26 4.98
CA ALA A 827 -11.70 -7.86 6.23
C ALA A 827 -11.75 -8.96 7.28
N TYR A 828 -10.91 -8.84 8.31
CA TYR A 828 -10.94 -9.69 9.50
C TYR A 828 -11.12 -8.84 10.75
N ALA A 829 -11.81 -9.39 11.75
CA ALA A 829 -12.19 -8.68 12.95
C ALA A 829 -12.07 -9.57 14.19
N ALA A 830 -11.99 -8.92 15.35
CA ALA A 830 -12.01 -9.58 16.64
C ALA A 830 -12.72 -8.71 17.68
N ALA A 831 -13.40 -9.34 18.63
CA ALA A 831 -14.11 -8.67 19.73
C ALA A 831 -13.95 -9.44 21.03
N VAL A 832 -13.93 -8.72 22.15
CA VAL A 832 -13.76 -9.27 23.49
C VAL A 832 -14.94 -8.86 24.36
N TYR A 833 -15.48 -9.85 25.07
CA TYR A 833 -16.65 -9.75 25.95
C TYR A 833 -16.26 -10.14 27.37
N LEU A 834 -16.89 -9.49 28.33
CA LEU A 834 -16.84 -9.87 29.74
C LEU A 834 -18.14 -10.60 30.09
N ARG A 835 -18.03 -11.88 30.45
CA ARG A 835 -19.13 -12.66 31.04
C ARG A 835 -19.09 -12.47 32.56
N ILE A 836 -20.23 -12.13 33.13
CA ILE A 836 -20.43 -11.83 34.54
C ILE A 836 -21.46 -12.81 35.06
N ASP A 837 -21.11 -13.57 36.09
CA ASP A 837 -22.00 -14.51 36.74
C ASP A 837 -22.22 -14.08 38.19
N THR A 838 -23.44 -13.65 38.52
CA THR A 838 -23.81 -13.26 39.89
C THR A 838 -24.31 -14.44 40.73
N GLY A 839 -24.33 -15.66 40.16
CA GLY A 839 -24.99 -16.83 40.72
C GLY A 839 -26.51 -16.85 40.50
N THR A 840 -27.13 -15.70 40.27
CA THR A 840 -28.57 -15.56 39.94
C THR A 840 -28.80 -15.24 38.47
N GLU A 841 -27.92 -14.46 37.85
CA GLU A 841 -28.02 -14.01 36.48
C GLU A 841 -26.65 -14.01 35.81
N VAL A 842 -26.63 -14.41 34.54
CA VAL A 842 -25.44 -14.34 33.70
C VAL A 842 -25.63 -13.23 32.66
N ARG A 843 -24.75 -12.24 32.70
CA ARG A 843 -24.71 -11.14 31.72
C ARG A 843 -23.42 -11.17 30.94
N CYS A 844 -23.46 -10.60 29.75
CA CYS A 844 -22.30 -10.50 28.86
C CYS A 844 -22.26 -9.10 28.27
N HIS A 845 -21.10 -8.46 28.32
CA HIS A 845 -20.92 -7.08 27.83
C HIS A 845 -19.73 -6.99 26.89
N LEU A 846 -19.90 -6.30 25.76
CA LEU A 846 -18.80 -5.96 24.85
C LEU A 846 -17.81 -5.00 25.53
N LEU A 847 -16.55 -5.42 25.62
CA LEU A 847 -15.45 -4.60 26.14
C LEU A 847 -14.77 -3.80 25.02
N MET A 848 -14.38 -4.48 23.95
CA MET A 848 -13.59 -3.91 22.87
C MET A 848 -13.75 -4.71 21.58
N GLY A 849 -13.78 -4.04 20.43
CA GLY A 849 -13.74 -4.65 19.10
C GLY A 849 -12.70 -3.98 18.23
N LYS A 850 -12.07 -4.70 17.30
CA LYS A 850 -11.19 -4.11 16.26
C LYS A 850 -11.32 -4.88 14.96
N SER A 851 -11.12 -4.18 13.83
CA SER A 851 -11.14 -4.76 12.49
C SER A 851 -9.98 -4.26 11.63
N LYS A 852 -9.56 -5.08 10.65
CA LYS A 852 -8.57 -4.72 9.64
C LYS A 852 -9.03 -5.16 8.25
N ILE A 853 -8.88 -4.28 7.27
CA ILE A 853 -9.18 -4.56 5.86
C ILE A 853 -8.21 -5.63 5.34
N ALA A 854 -8.73 -6.63 4.62
CA ALA A 854 -7.91 -7.63 3.97
C ALA A 854 -7.04 -7.01 2.86
N PRO A 855 -5.76 -7.41 2.73
CA PRO A 855 -4.85 -6.85 1.72
C PRO A 855 -5.39 -6.91 0.28
N ALA A 856 -4.92 -5.99 -0.58
CA ALA A 856 -5.31 -5.98 -2.00
C ALA A 856 -4.82 -7.22 -2.76
N LYS A 857 -3.65 -7.78 -2.36
CA LYS A 857 -3.17 -9.07 -2.85
C LYS A 857 -4.04 -10.18 -2.27
N LYS A 858 -4.60 -11.03 -3.13
CA LYS A 858 -5.43 -12.17 -2.70
C LYS A 858 -4.64 -13.07 -1.75
N ILE A 859 -5.14 -13.18 -0.53
CA ILE A 859 -4.72 -14.12 0.51
C ILE A 859 -5.89 -15.09 0.69
N SER A 860 -5.61 -16.37 0.96
CA SER A 860 -6.66 -17.35 1.21
C SER A 860 -7.45 -17.02 2.48
N VAL A 861 -8.74 -17.37 2.50
CA VAL A 861 -9.63 -17.13 3.66
C VAL A 861 -9.06 -17.75 4.95
N PRO A 862 -8.53 -19.00 4.98
CA PRO A 862 -7.91 -19.56 6.18
C PRO A 862 -6.74 -18.72 6.74
N ARG A 863 -5.94 -18.09 5.88
CA ARG A 863 -4.85 -17.21 6.33
C ARG A 863 -5.37 -15.88 6.87
N LEU A 864 -6.52 -15.39 6.38
CA LEU A 864 -7.21 -14.23 6.93
C LEU A 864 -7.87 -14.56 8.27
N GLU A 865 -8.47 -15.75 8.42
CA GLU A 865 -9.01 -16.27 9.67
C GLU A 865 -7.90 -16.39 10.74
N LEU A 866 -6.73 -16.93 10.36
CA LEU A 866 -5.54 -16.94 11.24
C LEU A 866 -5.05 -15.53 11.60
N CYS A 867 -5.19 -14.56 10.69
CA CYS A 867 -4.93 -13.15 10.97
C CYS A 867 -5.94 -12.56 11.97
N GLY A 868 -7.22 -12.93 11.87
CA GLY A 868 -8.27 -12.61 12.84
C GLY A 868 -7.97 -13.20 14.21
N ALA A 869 -7.57 -14.47 14.27
CA ALA A 869 -7.16 -15.15 15.50
C ALA A 869 -5.93 -14.46 16.15
N TRP A 870 -4.96 -14.03 15.36
CA TRP A 870 -3.83 -13.25 15.87
C TRP A 870 -4.26 -11.88 16.42
N LEU A 871 -5.19 -11.20 15.74
CA LEU A 871 -5.75 -9.94 16.24
C LEU A 871 -6.47 -10.17 17.58
N LEU A 872 -7.20 -11.28 17.71
CA LEU A 872 -7.89 -11.64 18.94
C LEU A 872 -6.94 -11.94 20.10
N ALA A 873 -5.86 -12.70 19.86
CA ALA A 873 -4.86 -13.00 20.88
C ALA A 873 -4.28 -11.71 21.49
N ARG A 874 -3.98 -10.72 20.64
CA ARG A 874 -3.51 -9.39 21.07
C ARG A 874 -4.56 -8.62 21.87
N LEU A 875 -5.82 -8.65 21.43
CA LEU A 875 -6.91 -7.99 22.13
C LEU A 875 -7.17 -8.61 23.51
N LEU A 876 -7.13 -9.94 23.63
CA LEU A 876 -7.27 -10.64 24.90
C LEU A 876 -6.14 -10.32 25.87
N ALA A 877 -4.89 -10.33 25.38
CA ALA A 877 -3.74 -9.92 26.19
C ALA A 877 -3.88 -8.48 26.68
N PHE A 878 -4.19 -7.54 25.77
CA PHE A 878 -4.41 -6.14 26.13
C PHE A 878 -5.56 -5.96 27.12
N ALA A 879 -6.71 -6.61 26.91
CA ALA A 879 -7.83 -6.53 27.84
C ALA A 879 -7.45 -7.09 29.21
N LYS A 880 -6.85 -8.28 29.27
CA LYS A 880 -6.41 -8.93 30.52
C LYS A 880 -5.46 -8.03 31.33
N ASP A 881 -4.49 -7.40 30.68
CA ASP A 881 -3.54 -6.50 31.34
C ASP A 881 -4.24 -5.28 31.97
N ASN A 882 -5.28 -4.74 31.31
CA ASN A 882 -6.02 -3.57 31.77
C ASN A 882 -7.15 -3.91 32.77
N LEU A 883 -7.56 -5.18 32.89
CA LEU A 883 -8.62 -5.67 33.78
C LEU A 883 -8.09 -6.17 35.15
N SER A 884 -6.85 -5.86 35.52
CA SER A 884 -6.22 -6.37 36.75
C SER A 884 -6.94 -6.01 38.07
N ALA A 885 -7.90 -5.07 38.03
CA ALA A 885 -8.73 -4.72 39.19
C ALA A 885 -9.79 -5.79 39.51
N ILE A 886 -10.11 -6.67 38.56
CA ILE A 886 -11.04 -7.79 38.74
C ILE A 886 -10.30 -9.12 38.54
N ASN A 887 -10.71 -10.14 39.30
CA ASN A 887 -10.16 -11.48 39.14
C ASN A 887 -10.85 -12.20 37.98
N ILE A 888 -10.13 -12.40 36.87
CA ILE A 888 -10.62 -13.17 35.73
C ILE A 888 -10.34 -14.65 35.97
N GLU A 889 -11.38 -15.44 36.17
CA GLU A 889 -11.26 -16.88 36.46
C GLU A 889 -10.84 -17.68 35.22
N LYS A 890 -11.39 -17.29 34.05
CA LYS A 890 -11.21 -18.04 32.82
C LYS A 890 -11.12 -17.13 31.61
N VAL A 891 -10.31 -17.54 30.64
CA VAL A 891 -10.17 -16.88 29.33
C VAL A 891 -10.45 -17.91 28.24
N THR A 892 -11.38 -17.60 27.34
CA THR A 892 -11.75 -18.46 26.21
C THR A 892 -11.70 -17.66 24.91
N ALA A 893 -11.06 -18.21 23.88
CA ALA A 893 -11.00 -17.65 22.53
C ALA A 893 -11.83 -18.53 21.57
N TRP A 894 -12.63 -17.90 20.73
CA TRP A 894 -13.58 -18.56 19.84
C TRP A 894 -13.28 -18.20 18.38
N SER A 895 -13.28 -19.23 17.52
CA SER A 895 -13.23 -19.07 16.07
C SER A 895 -14.16 -20.10 15.44
N ASP A 896 -14.80 -19.74 14.34
CA ASP A 896 -15.61 -20.65 13.52
C ASP A 896 -14.76 -21.41 12.48
N SER A 897 -13.52 -21.00 12.28
CA SER A 897 -12.56 -21.67 11.40
C SER A 897 -11.91 -22.89 12.06
N MET A 898 -12.40 -24.07 11.70
CA MET A 898 -11.77 -25.34 12.11
C MET A 898 -10.32 -25.46 11.61
N VAL A 899 -9.99 -24.89 10.44
CA VAL A 899 -8.63 -24.89 9.90
C VAL A 899 -7.69 -24.07 10.79
N THR A 900 -8.12 -22.87 11.18
CA THR A 900 -7.35 -22.00 12.07
C THR A 900 -7.15 -22.64 13.45
N LEU A 901 -8.21 -23.23 14.02
CA LEU A 901 -8.12 -23.95 15.30
C LEU A 901 -7.14 -25.13 15.22
N HIS A 902 -7.17 -25.88 14.12
CA HIS A 902 -6.23 -26.98 13.89
C HIS A 902 -4.79 -26.49 13.79
N TRP A 903 -4.52 -25.39 13.06
CA TRP A 903 -3.19 -24.80 12.98
C TRP A 903 -2.68 -24.31 14.34
N ILE A 904 -3.54 -23.68 15.15
CA ILE A 904 -3.19 -23.21 16.49
C ILE A 904 -2.87 -24.38 17.43
N LYS A 905 -3.56 -25.52 17.28
CA LYS A 905 -3.29 -26.75 18.04
C LYS A 905 -2.08 -27.54 17.52
N SER A 906 -1.61 -27.23 16.32
CA SER A 906 -0.48 -27.94 15.68
C SER A 906 0.88 -27.39 16.13
N SER A 907 1.91 -28.24 16.05
CA SER A 907 3.30 -27.79 16.26
C SER A 907 3.75 -26.88 15.12
N THR A 908 4.31 -25.72 15.46
CA THR A 908 4.83 -24.72 14.50
C THR A 908 5.85 -25.30 13.52
N SER A 909 6.59 -26.33 13.92
CA SER A 909 7.59 -27.02 13.09
C SER A 909 7.03 -27.70 11.84
N ARG A 910 5.73 -28.02 11.82
CA ARG A 910 5.05 -28.70 10.70
C ARG A 910 4.38 -27.73 9.72
N LEU A 911 4.28 -26.46 10.09
CA LEU A 911 3.51 -25.45 9.36
C LEU A 911 4.42 -24.61 8.45
N LYS A 912 3.88 -24.13 7.33
CA LYS A 912 4.61 -23.19 6.44
C LYS A 912 4.91 -21.88 7.17
N THR A 913 6.01 -21.21 6.82
CA THR A 913 6.56 -20.03 7.53
C THR A 913 5.53 -18.95 7.88
N PHE A 914 4.61 -18.61 6.97
CA PHE A 914 3.56 -17.60 7.25
C PHE A 914 2.62 -18.02 8.39
N VAL A 915 2.20 -19.28 8.39
CA VAL A 915 1.29 -19.88 9.38
C VAL A 915 2.07 -20.13 10.66
N ALA A 916 3.24 -20.77 10.58
CA ALA A 916 4.12 -21.05 11.71
C ALA A 916 4.46 -19.79 12.53
N ASN A 917 4.84 -18.69 11.86
CA ASN A 917 5.18 -17.44 12.54
C ASN A 917 3.99 -16.81 13.28
N ARG A 918 2.76 -16.92 12.74
CA ARG A 918 1.55 -16.41 13.41
C ARG A 918 1.09 -17.33 14.53
N VAL A 919 1.12 -18.64 14.31
CA VAL A 919 0.80 -19.64 15.33
C VAL A 919 1.77 -19.53 16.51
N SER A 920 3.07 -19.36 16.27
CA SER A 920 4.06 -19.12 17.36
C SER A 920 3.66 -17.92 18.21
N LYS A 921 3.33 -16.79 17.56
CA LYS A 921 2.91 -15.58 18.26
C LYS A 921 1.60 -15.75 19.02
N ILE A 922 0.62 -16.46 18.45
CA ILE A 922 -0.65 -16.79 19.13
C ILE A 922 -0.38 -17.65 20.37
N GLN A 923 0.46 -18.68 20.24
CA GLN A 923 0.85 -19.59 21.33
C GLN A 923 1.70 -18.90 22.40
N GLU A 924 2.47 -17.86 22.05
CA GLU A 924 3.20 -17.02 22.99
C GLU A 924 2.28 -16.12 23.84
N GLN A 925 1.14 -15.67 23.29
CA GLN A 925 0.20 -14.77 23.97
C GLN A 925 -0.99 -15.48 24.62
N THR A 926 -1.40 -16.63 24.11
CA THR A 926 -2.57 -17.39 24.56
C THR A 926 -2.25 -18.87 24.67
N HIS A 927 -2.84 -19.54 25.65
CA HIS A 927 -2.73 -21.00 25.74
C HIS A 927 -3.61 -21.66 24.68
N VAL A 928 -3.09 -22.74 24.08
CA VAL A 928 -3.80 -23.53 23.05
C VAL A 928 -5.15 -24.04 23.55
N GLU A 929 -5.25 -24.35 24.84
CA GLU A 929 -6.48 -24.83 25.50
C GLU A 929 -7.60 -23.78 25.58
N TYR A 930 -7.28 -22.50 25.40
CA TYR A 930 -8.27 -21.43 25.40
C TYR A 930 -9.14 -21.45 24.13
N TRP A 931 -8.65 -22.05 23.05
CA TRP A 931 -9.26 -21.98 21.73
C TRP A 931 -10.36 -23.03 21.55
N ARG A 932 -11.58 -22.55 21.25
CA ARG A 932 -12.79 -23.34 21.03
C ARG A 932 -13.47 -22.97 19.72
N HIS A 933 -14.24 -23.91 19.18
CA HIS A 933 -15.08 -23.67 18.01
C HIS A 933 -16.41 -22.99 18.38
N VAL A 934 -16.80 -21.98 17.61
CA VAL A 934 -18.14 -21.39 17.65
C VAL A 934 -18.83 -21.56 16.29
N PRO A 935 -20.13 -21.92 16.21
CA PRO A 935 -20.86 -21.91 14.95
C PRO A 935 -20.86 -20.52 14.32
N THR A 936 -20.68 -20.42 13.00
CA THR A 936 -20.63 -19.13 12.27
C THR A 936 -21.84 -18.22 12.55
N ASN A 937 -23.06 -18.79 12.65
CA ASN A 937 -24.27 -18.01 12.92
C ASN A 937 -24.30 -17.41 14.34
N ASP A 938 -23.58 -18.01 15.28
CA ASP A 938 -23.46 -17.55 16.66
C ASP A 938 -22.17 -16.74 16.87
N ASN A 939 -21.38 -16.47 15.82
CA ASN A 939 -20.17 -15.68 15.92
C ASN A 939 -20.53 -14.18 15.92
N PRO A 940 -20.37 -13.46 17.04
CA PRO A 940 -20.72 -12.05 17.10
C PRO A 940 -19.81 -11.16 16.25
N THR A 941 -18.66 -11.67 15.79
CA THR A 941 -17.71 -10.90 14.99
C THR A 941 -17.95 -10.94 13.48
N ASP A 942 -18.92 -11.74 13.00
CA ASP A 942 -19.27 -11.78 11.57
C ASP A 942 -19.75 -10.41 11.05
N CYS A 943 -20.57 -9.70 11.83
CA CYS A 943 -21.00 -8.35 11.46
C CYS A 943 -19.83 -7.34 11.42
N ALA A 944 -18.77 -7.58 12.22
CA ALA A 944 -17.58 -6.74 12.27
C ALA A 944 -16.57 -7.04 11.16
N SER A 945 -16.55 -8.25 10.61
CA SER A 945 -15.69 -8.64 9.47
C SER A 945 -16.34 -8.25 8.13
N ARG A 946 -17.68 -8.24 8.04
CA ARG A 946 -18.44 -7.91 6.84
C ARG A 946 -18.85 -6.45 6.76
N GLY A 947 -19.12 -5.82 7.90
CA GLY A 947 -19.67 -4.48 8.03
C GLY A 947 -21.19 -4.48 8.24
N LEU A 948 -21.69 -3.50 9.00
CA LEU A 948 -23.10 -3.33 9.33
C LEU A 948 -23.50 -1.85 9.31
N ARG A 949 -24.75 -1.55 8.95
CA ARG A 949 -25.31 -0.20 8.95
C ARG A 949 -25.60 0.31 10.37
N PRO A 950 -25.63 1.65 10.60
CA PRO A 950 -25.84 2.22 11.94
C PRO A 950 -27.17 1.86 12.60
N ASP A 951 -28.25 1.82 11.81
CA ASP A 951 -29.60 1.45 12.26
C ASP A 951 -29.71 0.00 12.72
N LEU A 952 -29.07 -0.91 11.99
CA LEU A 952 -28.98 -2.32 12.31
C LEU A 952 -28.09 -2.55 13.52
N LEU A 953 -26.94 -1.86 13.61
CA LEU A 953 -26.03 -1.97 14.75
C LEU A 953 -26.73 -1.57 16.05
N ALA A 954 -27.55 -0.52 16.04
CA ALA A 954 -28.27 -0.07 17.21
C ALA A 954 -29.17 -1.14 17.84
N ASN A 955 -29.68 -2.08 17.03
CA ASN A 955 -30.58 -3.16 17.46
C ASN A 955 -29.92 -4.55 17.39
N HIS A 956 -28.58 -4.63 17.35
CA HIS A 956 -27.85 -5.88 17.14
C HIS A 956 -27.45 -6.56 18.47
N ASP A 957 -28.37 -7.30 19.08
CA ASP A 957 -28.18 -7.92 20.40
C ASP A 957 -26.92 -8.78 20.53
N ILE A 958 -26.60 -9.60 19.52
CA ILE A 958 -25.44 -10.51 19.55
C ILE A 958 -24.11 -9.73 19.64
N TRP A 959 -24.04 -8.51 19.09
CA TRP A 959 -22.81 -7.69 19.10
C TRP A 959 -22.62 -6.99 20.45
N TRP A 960 -23.71 -6.57 21.09
CA TRP A 960 -23.65 -5.87 22.37
C TRP A 960 -23.54 -6.82 23.56
N CYS A 961 -24.29 -7.92 23.49
CA CYS A 961 -24.48 -8.86 24.59
C CYS A 961 -23.79 -10.21 24.38
N GLY A 962 -23.09 -10.41 23.25
CA GLY A 962 -22.51 -11.70 22.89
C GLY A 962 -23.56 -12.76 22.52
N PRO A 963 -23.12 -13.96 22.09
CA PRO A 963 -24.05 -14.99 21.68
C PRO A 963 -24.86 -15.57 22.85
N PRO A 964 -26.11 -16.00 22.63
CA PRO A 964 -27.01 -16.46 23.68
C PRO A 964 -26.45 -17.61 24.54
N PHE A 965 -25.67 -18.52 23.94
CA PHE A 965 -25.12 -19.67 24.67
C PHE A 965 -24.17 -19.27 25.81
N LEU A 966 -23.51 -18.09 25.76
CA LEU A 966 -22.66 -17.64 26.87
C LEU A 966 -23.46 -17.35 28.15
N ARG A 967 -24.77 -17.09 28.02
CA ARG A 967 -25.67 -16.91 29.18
C ARG A 967 -26.11 -18.25 29.76
N GLN A 968 -25.87 -19.35 29.05
CA GLN A 968 -26.16 -20.71 29.50
C GLN A 968 -24.95 -21.32 30.22
N PRO A 969 -25.14 -22.38 31.02
CA PRO A 969 -24.03 -23.10 31.66
C PRO A 969 -23.07 -23.70 30.62
N GLU A 970 -21.79 -23.85 30.98
CA GLU A 970 -20.73 -24.31 30.05
C GLU A 970 -21.04 -25.64 29.35
N ARG A 971 -21.79 -26.54 29.98
CA ARG A 971 -22.19 -27.83 29.41
C ARG A 971 -23.10 -27.71 28.17
N GLU A 972 -23.76 -26.56 28.01
CA GLU A 972 -24.66 -26.25 26.89
C GLU A 972 -23.95 -25.44 25.79
N TRP A 973 -22.67 -25.09 26.00
CA TRP A 973 -21.88 -24.41 24.98
C TRP A 973 -21.56 -25.33 23.80
N PRO A 974 -21.26 -24.76 22.61
CA PRO A 974 -20.88 -25.55 21.45
C PRO A 974 -19.71 -26.50 21.75
N VAL A 975 -19.94 -27.79 21.58
CA VAL A 975 -18.92 -28.83 21.78
C VAL A 975 -18.14 -29.01 20.49
N GLU A 976 -16.83 -29.15 20.62
CA GLU A 976 -15.94 -29.49 19.52
C GLU A 976 -16.33 -30.88 19.00
N SER A 977 -16.95 -30.96 17.82
CA SER A 977 -17.16 -32.24 17.15
C SER A 977 -15.81 -32.92 17.03
N THR A 978 -15.67 -34.11 17.63
CA THR A 978 -14.42 -34.88 17.66
C THR A 978 -13.77 -34.84 16.29
N LEU A 979 -12.58 -34.24 16.24
CA LEU A 979 -11.73 -34.20 15.06
C LEU A 979 -11.41 -35.66 14.67
N SER A 980 -12.25 -36.28 13.83
CA SER A 980 -11.72 -37.24 12.87
C SER A 980 -10.62 -36.49 12.11
N PRO A 981 -9.42 -37.07 11.89
CA PRO A 981 -8.35 -36.40 11.17
C PRO A 981 -8.87 -36.13 9.76
N ILE A 982 -9.46 -34.95 9.57
CA ILE A 982 -9.70 -34.38 8.26
C ILE A 982 -8.30 -34.24 7.72
N SER A 983 -8.02 -34.98 6.66
CA SER A 983 -6.85 -34.79 5.84
C SER A 983 -6.89 -33.35 5.35
N CYS A 984 -6.28 -32.45 6.12
CA CYS A 984 -6.19 -31.03 5.83
C CYS A 984 -5.16 -30.87 4.72
N SER A 985 -5.58 -31.28 3.52
CA SER A 985 -4.79 -31.38 2.30
C SER A 985 -4.50 -30.02 1.69
N GLU A 986 -5.06 -28.92 2.21
CA GLU A 986 -4.90 -27.61 1.59
C GLU A 986 -3.51 -26.98 1.80
N GLU A 987 -2.77 -27.32 2.87
CA GLU A 987 -1.40 -26.79 3.03
C GLU A 987 -0.33 -27.77 3.57
N GLU A 988 -0.67 -29.01 3.97
CA GLU A 988 0.34 -29.98 4.44
C GLU A 988 1.23 -30.57 3.32
N ASN A 989 0.83 -30.50 2.04
CA ASN A 989 1.70 -30.86 0.91
C ASN A 989 1.34 -30.05 -0.34
N GLU A 990 2.06 -28.97 -0.61
CA GLU A 990 2.30 -28.62 -2.02
C GLU A 990 3.29 -29.66 -2.56
N GLU A 991 2.80 -30.82 -2.97
CA GLU A 991 3.42 -31.49 -4.11
C GLU A 991 3.28 -30.51 -5.26
N LYS A 992 4.25 -29.61 -5.48
CA LYS A 992 4.27 -28.75 -6.66
C LYS A 992 4.16 -29.69 -7.86
N PRO A 993 3.04 -29.77 -8.59
CA PRO A 993 3.05 -30.46 -9.84
C PRO A 993 3.89 -29.56 -10.74
N ILE A 994 5.18 -29.90 -10.89
CA ILE A 994 6.03 -29.28 -11.90
C ILE A 994 5.37 -29.68 -13.22
N THR A 995 4.50 -28.82 -13.73
CA THR A 995 3.95 -28.95 -15.07
C THR A 995 5.06 -28.51 -16.00
N LEU A 996 5.95 -29.46 -16.31
CA LEU A 996 7.03 -29.25 -17.24
C LEU A 996 6.42 -29.21 -18.64
N LEU A 997 6.15 -28.00 -19.14
CA LEU A 997 5.83 -27.75 -20.54
C LEU A 997 7.10 -28.01 -21.37
N SER A 998 7.37 -29.28 -21.63
CA SER A 998 8.34 -29.69 -22.64
C SER A 998 7.70 -29.49 -24.02
N GLN A 999 8.12 -28.45 -24.74
CA GLN A 999 7.98 -28.47 -26.20
C GLN A 999 9.01 -29.48 -26.73
N GLY A 1000 8.63 -30.75 -26.75
CA GLY A 1000 9.40 -31.77 -27.43
C GLY A 1000 9.37 -31.48 -28.92
N LYS A 1001 10.47 -30.94 -29.48
CA LYS A 1001 10.80 -31.25 -30.86
C LYS A 1001 11.16 -32.74 -30.88
N GLU A 1002 10.41 -33.53 -31.65
CA GLU A 1002 10.79 -34.91 -31.96
C GLU A 1002 12.06 -34.90 -32.82
N GLU A 1003 13.21 -34.74 -32.16
CA GLU A 1003 14.52 -34.92 -32.78
C GLU A 1003 15.23 -36.08 -32.07
N ASP A 1004 15.67 -37.05 -32.87
CA ASP A 1004 16.53 -38.21 -32.61
C ASP A 1004 16.62 -38.79 -31.18
N CYS A 1005 16.24 -40.07 -31.04
CA CYS A 1005 16.44 -40.84 -29.81
C CYS A 1005 17.94 -41.01 -29.55
N ARG A 1006 18.49 -40.12 -28.72
CA ARG A 1006 19.91 -40.13 -28.34
C ARG A 1006 20.40 -41.49 -27.84
N LEU A 1007 19.53 -42.32 -27.26
CA LEU A 1007 19.87 -43.66 -26.78
C LEU A 1007 20.20 -44.65 -27.91
N LEU A 1008 19.51 -44.55 -29.06
CA LEU A 1008 19.77 -45.41 -30.23
C LEU A 1008 21.14 -45.14 -30.86
N TYR A 1009 21.59 -43.89 -30.82
CA TYR A 1009 22.85 -43.44 -31.43
C TYR A 1009 24.01 -43.29 -30.43
N GLN A 1010 23.85 -43.73 -29.18
CA GLN A 1010 24.89 -43.64 -28.14
C GLN A 1010 25.98 -44.71 -28.26
N SER A 1011 25.73 -45.80 -29.00
CA SER A 1011 26.72 -46.84 -29.23
C SER A 1011 26.34 -47.72 -30.42
N ASP A 1012 27.36 -48.19 -31.12
CA ASP A 1012 27.27 -49.10 -32.27
C ASP A 1012 26.97 -50.55 -31.85
N ASN A 1013 26.85 -50.81 -30.53
CA ASN A 1013 26.62 -52.13 -29.95
C ASN A 1013 25.18 -52.23 -29.41
N LEU A 1014 24.31 -52.95 -30.13
CA LEU A 1014 22.90 -53.12 -29.78
C LEU A 1014 22.67 -53.67 -28.35
N PRO A 1015 23.37 -54.73 -27.88
CA PRO A 1015 23.29 -55.17 -26.48
C PRO A 1015 23.62 -54.08 -25.44
N LYS A 1016 24.49 -53.12 -25.76
CA LYS A 1016 24.80 -51.99 -24.87
C LYS A 1016 23.68 -50.96 -24.87
N VAL A 1017 23.13 -50.64 -26.06
CA VAL A 1017 21.96 -49.76 -26.22
C VAL A 1017 20.74 -50.31 -25.49
N LEU A 1018 20.47 -51.62 -25.60
CA LEU A 1018 19.37 -52.27 -24.90
C LEU A 1018 19.54 -52.21 -23.39
N ARG A 1019 20.74 -52.48 -22.85
CA ARG A 1019 21.02 -52.36 -21.42
C ARG A 1019 20.79 -50.94 -20.90
N LEU A 1020 21.30 -49.93 -21.61
CA LEU A 1020 21.07 -48.51 -21.26
C LEU A 1020 19.59 -48.15 -21.27
N THR A 1021 18.86 -48.64 -22.29
CA THR A 1021 17.42 -48.42 -22.42
C THR A 1021 16.64 -49.09 -21.28
N VAL A 1022 17.03 -50.30 -20.83
CA VAL A 1022 16.44 -50.94 -19.65
C VAL A 1022 16.59 -50.08 -18.41
N TYR A 1023 17.78 -49.55 -18.13
CA TYR A 1023 17.99 -48.69 -16.96
C TYR A 1023 17.16 -47.41 -17.03
N TRP A 1024 17.00 -46.83 -18.22
CA TRP A 1024 16.12 -45.70 -18.46
C TRP A 1024 14.63 -46.04 -18.22
N LEU A 1025 14.17 -47.19 -18.69
CA LEU A 1025 12.80 -47.65 -18.46
C LEU A 1025 12.56 -47.96 -16.98
N ARG A 1026 13.52 -48.57 -16.28
CA ARG A 1026 13.47 -48.78 -14.82
C ARG A 1026 13.37 -47.43 -14.09
N PHE A 1027 14.15 -46.44 -14.50
CA PHE A 1027 14.10 -45.09 -13.90
C PHE A 1027 12.74 -44.42 -14.15
N ARG A 1028 12.23 -44.46 -15.39
CA ARG A 1028 10.89 -43.95 -15.73
C ARG A 1028 9.79 -44.63 -14.91
N ASP A 1029 9.84 -45.95 -14.79
CA ASP A 1029 8.82 -46.71 -14.06
C ASP A 1029 8.88 -46.41 -12.55
N ARG A 1030 10.08 -46.16 -11.99
CA ARG A 1030 10.26 -45.65 -10.61
C ARG A 1030 9.65 -44.26 -10.39
N LEU A 1031 9.73 -43.37 -11.37
CA LEU A 1031 9.11 -42.04 -11.27
C LEU A 1031 7.58 -42.09 -11.32
N ARG A 1032 6.98 -43.16 -11.86
CA ARG A 1032 5.52 -43.30 -12.03
C ARG A 1032 4.82 -44.13 -10.95
N LYS A 1033 5.54 -44.90 -10.10
CA LYS A 1033 4.95 -45.75 -9.04
C LYS A 1033 5.76 -45.60 -7.73
N LYS A 1034 5.08 -45.64 -6.56
CA LYS A 1034 5.71 -45.59 -5.21
C LYS A 1034 6.83 -46.65 -5.06
N PRO A 1035 7.87 -46.40 -4.25
CA PRO A 1035 9.18 -47.07 -4.37
C PRO A 1035 9.09 -48.55 -4.01
N PHE A 1036 9.32 -49.43 -4.99
CA PHE A 1036 9.74 -50.80 -4.74
C PHE A 1036 11.28 -50.84 -4.67
N LEU A 1037 11.83 -51.71 -3.81
CA LEU A 1037 13.25 -51.83 -3.44
C LEU A 1037 14.24 -51.71 -4.62
N PRO A 1038 15.46 -51.18 -4.38
CA PRO A 1038 16.46 -50.96 -5.42
C PRO A 1038 16.99 -52.30 -5.94
N SER A 1039 16.49 -52.74 -7.09
CA SER A 1039 17.08 -53.88 -7.79
C SER A 1039 18.36 -53.42 -8.50
N THR A 1040 19.51 -53.73 -7.90
CA THR A 1040 20.85 -53.68 -8.52
C THR A 1040 21.10 -54.88 -9.47
N SER A 1041 20.07 -55.65 -9.78
CA SER A 1041 20.18 -56.82 -10.67
C SER A 1041 20.52 -56.42 -12.11
N PRO A 1042 21.29 -57.26 -12.82
CA PRO A 1042 21.49 -57.10 -14.26
C PRO A 1042 20.14 -57.16 -15.02
N PRO A 1043 20.03 -56.51 -16.19
CA PRO A 1043 18.83 -56.55 -17.03
C PRO A 1043 18.43 -57.99 -17.37
N THR A 1044 17.15 -58.32 -17.18
CA THR A 1044 16.62 -59.64 -17.56
C THR A 1044 16.35 -59.71 -19.07
N THR A 1045 16.18 -60.93 -19.59
CA THR A 1045 15.83 -61.15 -21.01
C THR A 1045 14.49 -60.47 -21.36
N ASP A 1046 13.51 -60.52 -20.45
CA ASP A 1046 12.21 -59.87 -20.64
C ASP A 1046 12.33 -58.33 -20.68
N GLU A 1047 13.15 -57.76 -19.80
CA GLU A 1047 13.40 -56.31 -19.81
C GLU A 1047 14.13 -55.85 -21.08
N THR A 1048 15.07 -56.66 -21.57
CA THR A 1048 15.78 -56.34 -22.82
C THR A 1048 14.90 -56.49 -24.06
N ASP A 1049 13.97 -57.45 -24.09
CA ASP A 1049 12.95 -57.54 -25.16
C ASP A 1049 11.98 -56.34 -25.11
N ARG A 1050 11.53 -55.96 -23.90
CA ARG A 1050 10.71 -54.76 -23.68
C ARG A 1050 11.44 -53.49 -24.14
N ALA A 1051 12.74 -53.38 -23.86
CA ALA A 1051 13.56 -52.28 -24.32
C ALA A 1051 13.66 -52.26 -25.86
N LEU A 1052 13.88 -53.41 -26.50
CA LEU A 1052 13.93 -53.53 -27.96
C LEU A 1052 12.61 -53.09 -28.60
N ARG A 1053 11.48 -53.63 -28.13
CA ARG A 1053 10.15 -53.25 -28.63
C ARG A 1053 9.88 -51.75 -28.46
N SER A 1054 10.34 -51.15 -27.36
CA SER A 1054 10.16 -49.72 -27.11
C SER A 1054 10.96 -48.86 -28.09
N LEU A 1055 12.21 -49.24 -28.41
CA LEU A 1055 13.03 -48.54 -29.40
C LEU A 1055 12.48 -48.70 -30.82
N VAL A 1056 12.02 -49.90 -31.16
CA VAL A 1056 11.36 -50.17 -32.45
C VAL A 1056 10.09 -49.34 -32.58
N ARG A 1057 9.24 -49.30 -31.53
CA ARG A 1057 8.02 -48.48 -31.51
C ARG A 1057 8.35 -47.02 -31.77
N TRP A 1058 9.30 -46.46 -31.02
CA TRP A 1058 9.73 -45.07 -31.18
C TRP A 1058 10.24 -44.79 -32.60
N THR A 1059 11.09 -45.66 -33.15
CA THR A 1059 11.62 -45.52 -34.52
C THR A 1059 10.48 -45.55 -35.54
N GLN A 1060 9.51 -46.44 -35.36
CA GLN A 1060 8.35 -46.51 -36.25
C GLN A 1060 7.41 -45.32 -36.11
N ASP A 1061 7.26 -44.76 -34.91
CA ASP A 1061 6.44 -43.55 -34.71
C ASP A 1061 7.09 -42.33 -35.37
N VAL A 1062 8.41 -42.24 -35.38
CA VAL A 1062 9.12 -41.13 -36.07
C VAL A 1062 9.09 -41.28 -37.59
N TYR A 1063 9.50 -42.44 -38.11
CA TYR A 1063 9.74 -42.62 -39.55
C TYR A 1063 8.55 -43.18 -40.33
N PHE A 1064 7.58 -43.83 -39.66
CA PHE A 1064 6.43 -44.49 -40.27
C PHE A 1064 5.09 -44.05 -39.62
N SER A 1065 5.04 -42.87 -39.00
CA SER A 1065 3.84 -42.32 -38.33
C SER A 1065 2.63 -42.29 -39.25
N ASP A 1066 2.81 -41.79 -40.47
CA ASP A 1066 1.76 -41.69 -41.48
C ASP A 1066 1.20 -43.07 -41.84
N GLU A 1067 2.08 -44.06 -42.06
CA GLU A 1067 1.67 -45.42 -42.41
C GLU A 1067 0.99 -46.15 -41.25
N LYS A 1068 1.46 -45.95 -40.01
CA LYS A 1068 0.79 -46.50 -38.82
C LYS A 1068 -0.59 -45.88 -38.63
N LYS A 1069 -0.75 -44.59 -38.91
CA LYS A 1069 -2.04 -43.88 -38.83
C LYS A 1069 -3.01 -44.35 -39.92
N ASP A 1070 -2.52 -44.55 -41.14
CA ASP A 1070 -3.34 -45.08 -42.23
C ASP A 1070 -3.79 -46.52 -41.95
N LEU A 1071 -2.89 -47.38 -41.47
CA LEU A 1071 -3.22 -48.78 -41.13
C LEU A 1071 -4.13 -48.91 -39.91
N SER A 1072 -4.00 -48.06 -38.89
CA SER A 1072 -4.91 -48.07 -37.74
C SER A 1072 -6.33 -47.61 -38.11
N MET A 1073 -6.46 -46.79 -39.16
CA MET A 1073 -7.74 -46.39 -39.75
C MET A 1073 -8.27 -47.39 -40.80
N GLY A 1074 -7.64 -48.56 -40.96
CA GLY A 1074 -8.04 -49.59 -41.92
C GLY A 1074 -7.78 -49.24 -43.40
N LYS A 1075 -6.96 -48.21 -43.68
CA LYS A 1075 -6.58 -47.82 -45.04
C LYS A 1075 -5.33 -48.58 -45.51
N PRO A 1076 -5.21 -48.90 -46.81
CA PRO A 1076 -4.01 -49.56 -47.32
C PRO A 1076 -2.79 -48.63 -47.27
N ALA A 1077 -1.66 -49.14 -46.79
CA ALA A 1077 -0.39 -48.40 -46.67
C ALA A 1077 0.05 -47.68 -47.96
N ARG A 1078 1.00 -46.75 -47.88
CA ARG A 1078 1.49 -45.99 -49.05
C ARG A 1078 2.12 -46.89 -50.12
N ARG A 1079 2.11 -46.43 -51.38
CA ARG A 1079 2.47 -47.20 -52.61
C ARG A 1079 3.78 -47.99 -52.50
N HIS A 1080 4.77 -47.47 -51.79
CA HIS A 1080 6.09 -48.09 -51.64
C HIS A 1080 6.11 -49.27 -50.64
N LEU A 1081 5.21 -49.30 -49.65
CA LEU A 1081 5.09 -50.37 -48.64
C LEU A 1081 3.95 -51.36 -48.92
N ARG A 1082 3.00 -51.05 -49.82
CA ARG A 1082 1.90 -51.99 -50.18
C ARG A 1082 2.37 -53.38 -50.60
N LYS A 1083 3.52 -53.47 -51.26
CA LYS A 1083 4.10 -54.76 -51.70
C LYS A 1083 4.52 -55.66 -50.54
N LEU A 1084 4.68 -55.11 -49.35
CA LEU A 1084 5.11 -55.83 -48.15
C LEU A 1084 3.92 -56.24 -47.26
N THR A 1085 2.68 -56.00 -47.68
CA THR A 1085 1.45 -56.29 -46.90
C THR A 1085 1.60 -55.95 -45.42
N PRO A 1086 1.95 -54.69 -45.08
CA PRO A 1086 2.22 -54.33 -43.70
C PRO A 1086 0.94 -54.34 -42.87
N PHE A 1087 1.02 -54.87 -41.65
CA PHE A 1087 -0.06 -54.87 -40.68
C PHE A 1087 0.46 -54.40 -39.31
N LEU A 1088 -0.45 -53.99 -38.43
CA LEU A 1088 -0.13 -53.68 -37.04
C LEU A 1088 -0.39 -54.92 -36.19
N ASP A 1089 0.59 -55.31 -35.36
CA ASP A 1089 0.39 -56.37 -34.36
C ASP A 1089 -0.36 -55.85 -33.11
N ASP A 1090 -0.60 -56.74 -32.15
CA ASP A 1090 -1.28 -56.43 -30.88
C ASP A 1090 -0.52 -55.39 -30.03
N ASP A 1091 0.79 -55.22 -30.25
CA ASP A 1091 1.63 -54.22 -29.59
C ASP A 1091 1.69 -52.87 -30.35
N HIS A 1092 0.87 -52.72 -31.39
CA HIS A 1092 0.83 -51.59 -32.32
C HIS A 1092 2.16 -51.31 -33.04
N LEU A 1093 2.93 -52.37 -33.30
CA LEU A 1093 4.14 -52.33 -34.12
C LEU A 1093 3.81 -52.70 -35.57
N LEU A 1094 4.38 -51.95 -36.51
CA LEU A 1094 4.30 -52.22 -37.93
C LEU A 1094 5.12 -53.47 -38.25
N ARG A 1095 4.46 -54.52 -38.73
CA ARG A 1095 5.09 -55.78 -39.16
C ARG A 1095 4.80 -56.09 -40.61
N LYS A 1096 5.67 -56.91 -41.20
CA LYS A 1096 5.48 -57.52 -42.51
C LYS A 1096 5.04 -58.98 -42.32
N GLU A 1097 4.11 -59.43 -43.14
CA GLU A 1097 3.70 -60.85 -43.16
C GLU A 1097 4.81 -61.71 -43.79
N TYR A 1098 5.53 -62.47 -42.97
CA TYR A 1098 6.68 -63.29 -43.36
C TYR A 1098 6.29 -64.44 -44.31
N ILE A 1099 5.11 -65.03 -44.14
CA ILE A 1099 4.63 -66.20 -44.91
C ILE A 1099 4.56 -65.90 -46.41
N LEU A 1100 4.17 -64.67 -46.80
CA LEU A 1100 4.10 -64.26 -48.20
C LEU A 1100 5.48 -64.06 -48.86
N SER A 1101 6.56 -63.96 -48.06
CA SER A 1101 7.93 -63.87 -48.58
C SER A 1101 8.56 -65.22 -48.92
N LEU A 1102 7.95 -66.33 -48.49
CA LEU A 1102 8.37 -67.69 -48.86
C LEU A 1102 7.84 -68.13 -50.23
N HIS A 1103 6.94 -67.35 -50.84
CA HIS A 1103 6.39 -67.57 -52.19
C HIS A 1103 7.06 -66.63 -53.20
N GLU A 1104 8.38 -66.74 -53.40
CA GLU A 1104 9.06 -65.97 -54.44
C GLU A 1104 8.71 -66.49 -55.84
N ARG A 1105 8.07 -65.67 -56.68
CA ARG A 1105 8.07 -65.86 -58.13
C ARG A 1105 9.41 -65.36 -58.66
N SER A 1106 10.37 -66.26 -58.88
CA SER A 1106 11.63 -65.88 -59.52
C SER A 1106 11.38 -65.49 -60.99
N LYS A 1107 11.96 -64.37 -61.42
CA LYS A 1107 12.26 -64.18 -62.85
C LYS A 1107 13.34 -65.20 -63.20
N TRP A 1108 13.20 -65.85 -64.35
CA TRP A 1108 13.93 -67.00 -64.95
C TRP A 1108 15.46 -67.13 -64.81
N THR A 1109 16.14 -66.29 -64.04
CA THR A 1109 17.60 -66.13 -64.02
C THR A 1109 18.28 -66.56 -62.71
N ARG A 1110 17.58 -67.14 -61.73
CA ARG A 1110 18.20 -67.78 -60.54
C ARG A 1110 17.51 -69.11 -60.19
N PRO A 1111 18.23 -70.24 -60.09
CA PRO A 1111 17.65 -71.53 -59.71
C PRO A 1111 17.36 -71.59 -58.21
N ASN A 1112 16.14 -71.97 -57.83
CA ASN A 1112 15.77 -72.28 -56.43
C ASN A 1112 16.04 -73.76 -56.12
N ARG A 1113 16.28 -74.09 -54.85
CA ARG A 1113 16.44 -75.48 -54.37
C ARG A 1113 15.19 -76.31 -54.71
N ASN A 1114 15.37 -77.48 -55.33
CA ASN A 1114 14.28 -78.44 -55.57
C ASN A 1114 13.78 -79.04 -54.24
N LEU A 1115 12.47 -79.33 -54.17
CA LEU A 1115 11.84 -80.03 -53.04
C LEU A 1115 12.42 -81.45 -52.90
N GLN A 1116 12.69 -81.87 -51.66
CA GLN A 1116 13.20 -83.20 -51.33
C GLN A 1116 12.23 -83.94 -50.41
N VAL A 1117 12.29 -85.28 -50.44
CA VAL A 1117 11.55 -86.12 -49.50
C VAL A 1117 12.03 -85.80 -48.08
N GLY A 1118 11.10 -85.50 -47.18
CA GLY A 1118 11.36 -85.08 -45.80
C GLY A 1118 11.19 -83.59 -45.52
N ASP A 1119 11.19 -82.73 -46.56
CA ASP A 1119 11.01 -81.29 -46.40
C ASP A 1119 9.64 -80.95 -45.79
N LEU A 1120 9.62 -79.99 -44.87
CA LEU A 1120 8.40 -79.45 -44.27
C LEU A 1120 7.90 -78.28 -45.12
N VAL A 1121 6.66 -78.37 -45.60
CA VAL A 1121 6.06 -77.42 -46.54
C VAL A 1121 4.71 -76.93 -46.02
N LEU A 1122 4.35 -75.68 -46.33
CA LEU A 1122 2.97 -75.20 -46.24
C LEU A 1122 2.25 -75.47 -47.56
N VAL A 1123 1.03 -76.00 -47.50
CA VAL A 1123 0.21 -76.23 -48.69
C VAL A 1123 -0.60 -74.96 -48.96
N ASN A 1124 -0.28 -74.26 -50.06
CA ASN A 1124 -1.00 -73.05 -50.46
C ASN A 1124 -2.39 -73.41 -50.97
N GLU A 1125 -3.40 -73.10 -50.14
CA GLU A 1125 -4.82 -73.25 -50.45
C GLU A 1125 -5.50 -71.87 -50.55
N PRO A 1126 -6.68 -71.75 -51.16
CA PRO A 1126 -7.38 -70.47 -51.32
C PRO A 1126 -7.84 -69.78 -50.02
N SER A 1127 -7.47 -70.32 -48.85
CA SER A 1127 -7.76 -69.76 -47.52
C SER A 1127 -6.70 -68.76 -47.06
N ALA A 1128 -6.94 -68.08 -45.93
CA ALA A 1128 -6.00 -67.10 -45.37
C ALA A 1128 -4.63 -67.75 -45.04
N PRO A 1129 -3.49 -67.08 -45.28
CA PRO A 1129 -2.15 -67.69 -45.18
C PRO A 1129 -1.82 -68.34 -43.82
N LEU A 1130 -2.34 -67.79 -42.72
CA LEU A 1130 -2.18 -68.33 -41.36
C LEU A 1130 -2.96 -69.65 -41.12
N THR A 1131 -3.82 -70.04 -42.04
CA THR A 1131 -4.64 -71.26 -41.97
C THR A 1131 -4.20 -72.35 -42.94
N TRP A 1132 -3.12 -72.10 -43.70
CA TRP A 1132 -2.58 -73.09 -44.62
C TRP A 1132 -2.01 -74.28 -43.85
N PRO A 1133 -2.39 -75.51 -44.22
CA PRO A 1133 -2.01 -76.65 -43.43
C PRO A 1133 -0.56 -77.06 -43.73
N THR A 1134 0.18 -77.38 -42.67
CA THR A 1134 1.56 -77.87 -42.77
C THR A 1134 1.58 -79.34 -43.18
N ALA A 1135 2.44 -79.67 -44.13
CA ALA A 1135 2.60 -81.02 -44.64
C ALA A 1135 4.08 -81.37 -44.80
N ARG A 1136 4.40 -82.67 -44.81
CA ARG A 1136 5.75 -83.17 -45.08
C ARG A 1136 5.78 -83.85 -46.44
N VAL A 1137 6.81 -83.58 -47.24
CA VAL A 1137 7.00 -84.24 -48.54
C VAL A 1137 7.38 -85.69 -48.30
N VAL A 1138 6.59 -86.62 -48.85
CA VAL A 1138 6.81 -88.07 -48.71
C VAL A 1138 7.37 -88.67 -50.00
N GLU A 1139 7.03 -88.10 -51.15
CA GLU A 1139 7.48 -88.57 -52.46
C GLU A 1139 7.56 -87.38 -53.42
N VAL A 1140 8.55 -87.36 -54.31
CA VAL A 1140 8.74 -86.31 -55.32
C VAL A 1140 8.73 -86.91 -56.72
N HIS A 1141 8.12 -86.20 -57.68
CA HIS A 1141 8.06 -86.59 -59.08
C HIS A 1141 8.74 -85.50 -59.95
N PRO A 1142 10.03 -85.70 -60.32
CA PRO A 1142 10.76 -84.78 -61.20
C PRO A 1142 10.33 -84.91 -62.66
N GLY A 1143 10.39 -83.78 -63.39
CA GLY A 1143 10.21 -83.72 -64.84
C GLY A 1143 11.46 -84.15 -65.62
N ALA A 1144 11.37 -84.15 -66.96
CA ALA A 1144 12.48 -84.55 -67.85
C ALA A 1144 13.74 -83.66 -67.74
N ASP A 1145 13.57 -82.46 -67.16
CA ASP A 1145 14.59 -81.45 -66.85
C ASP A 1145 15.17 -81.59 -65.43
N GLY A 1146 14.77 -82.61 -64.66
CA GLY A 1146 15.25 -82.88 -63.30
C GLY A 1146 14.64 -81.97 -62.21
N ILE A 1147 13.67 -81.11 -62.55
CA ILE A 1147 12.97 -80.20 -61.63
C ILE A 1147 11.69 -80.86 -61.11
N VAL A 1148 11.44 -80.78 -59.79
CA VAL A 1148 10.24 -81.38 -59.18
C VAL A 1148 8.99 -80.62 -59.60
N GLN A 1149 8.11 -81.25 -60.39
CA GLN A 1149 6.86 -80.64 -60.84
C GLN A 1149 5.69 -80.98 -59.92
N MET A 1150 5.68 -82.19 -59.36
CA MET A 1150 4.63 -82.67 -58.45
C MET A 1150 5.28 -83.36 -57.24
N ALA A 1151 4.68 -83.22 -56.07
CA ALA A 1151 5.10 -83.93 -54.86
C ALA A 1151 3.88 -84.48 -54.10
N LYS A 1152 4.02 -85.69 -53.53
CA LYS A 1152 3.05 -86.18 -52.54
C LYS A 1152 3.44 -85.67 -51.17
N VAL A 1153 2.47 -85.04 -50.52
CA VAL A 1153 2.63 -84.45 -49.19
C VAL A 1153 1.66 -85.09 -48.21
N LYS A 1154 2.13 -85.36 -47.00
CA LYS A 1154 1.34 -85.89 -45.89
C LYS A 1154 1.09 -84.79 -44.87
N LEU A 1155 -0.18 -84.50 -44.60
CA LEU A 1155 -0.56 -83.52 -43.59
C LEU A 1155 -0.44 -84.09 -42.18
N SER A 1156 -0.45 -83.20 -41.19
CA SER A 1156 -0.51 -83.57 -39.76
C SER A 1156 -1.70 -84.47 -39.41
N THR A 1157 -2.80 -84.39 -40.17
CA THR A 1157 -3.99 -85.23 -40.03
C THR A 1157 -3.86 -86.64 -40.62
N GLY A 1158 -2.70 -86.99 -41.19
CA GLY A 1158 -2.41 -88.32 -41.74
C GLY A 1158 -2.83 -88.54 -43.19
N LYS A 1159 -3.65 -87.64 -43.77
CA LYS A 1159 -4.06 -87.69 -45.19
C LYS A 1159 -2.91 -87.32 -46.12
N ILE A 1160 -2.80 -88.04 -47.23
CA ILE A 1160 -1.75 -87.87 -48.26
C ILE A 1160 -2.39 -87.31 -49.53
N TYR A 1161 -1.78 -86.26 -50.10
CA TYR A 1161 -2.24 -85.62 -51.32
C TYR A 1161 -1.09 -85.40 -52.30
N THR A 1162 -1.34 -85.54 -53.59
CA THR A 1162 -0.42 -85.09 -54.64
C THR A 1162 -0.72 -83.62 -54.96
N ARG A 1163 0.31 -82.77 -54.95
CA ARG A 1163 0.20 -81.33 -55.25
C ARG A 1163 1.32 -80.87 -56.17
N PRO A 1164 1.06 -79.89 -57.06
CA PRO A 1164 2.11 -79.24 -57.83
C PRO A 1164 3.11 -78.54 -56.90
N SER A 1165 4.40 -78.61 -57.21
CA SER A 1165 5.47 -77.98 -56.44
C SER A 1165 5.26 -76.47 -56.28
N VAL A 1166 4.65 -75.81 -57.26
CA VAL A 1166 4.30 -74.38 -57.25
C VAL A 1166 3.30 -74.00 -56.13
N LYS A 1167 2.52 -74.97 -55.65
CA LYS A 1167 1.55 -74.81 -54.56
C LYS A 1167 2.10 -75.23 -53.19
N LEU A 1168 3.38 -75.55 -53.10
CA LEU A 1168 4.04 -75.97 -51.85
C LEU A 1168 5.11 -74.93 -51.50
N CYS A 1169 5.04 -74.38 -50.29
CA CYS A 1169 6.02 -73.42 -49.78
C CYS A 1169 6.95 -74.15 -48.82
N PRO A 1170 8.22 -74.43 -49.18
CA PRO A 1170 9.17 -74.99 -48.23
C PRO A 1170 9.44 -74.00 -47.10
N LEU A 1171 9.31 -74.47 -45.86
CA LEU A 1171 9.71 -73.72 -44.68
C LEU A 1171 11.23 -73.84 -44.52
N PRO A 1172 11.94 -72.76 -44.17
CA PRO A 1172 13.35 -72.86 -43.83
C PRO A 1172 13.48 -73.67 -42.54
N LEU A 1173 14.00 -74.89 -42.65
CA LEU A 1173 14.48 -75.63 -41.50
C LEU A 1173 15.82 -74.97 -41.12
N SER A 1174 15.85 -74.26 -40.01
CA SER A 1174 17.11 -73.91 -39.37
C SER A 1174 17.81 -75.20 -38.94
N ASP A 1175 19.07 -75.35 -39.30
CA ASP A 1175 20.01 -76.06 -38.41
C ASP A 1175 20.08 -75.32 -37.06
#